data_AF-A0AAE0S731-F1
#
_entry.id   AF-A0AAE0S731-F1
#
_cell.length_a   1.000
_cell.length_b   1.000
_cell.length_c   1.000
_cell.angle_alpha   90.00
_cell.angle_beta   90.00
_cell.angle_gamma   90.00
#
_symmetry.space_group_name_H-M   'P 1'
#
loop_
_entity.id
_entity.type
_entity.pdbx_description
1 polymer ?
#
loop_
_entity_poly.entity_id
_entity_poly.type
_entity_poly.pdbx_seq_one_letter_code
_entity_poly.pdbx_strand_id
1 'polypeptide(L)'
;MPIRRQITEDYLCQLGRCSKLSDIQSLDLSNHDLETIDADLFNQLTSLQSLDLSRNKLMDLPEKLSLKKLSTLDLLENQIKSTTFVVNFPKLHRLFLDRNPDLESEDRYIAGVLAPSLNEVDDYDNLKLTEKLYRDILESQIKAAFDALHGEVYSSGIPDSEFYHLQKDFTQTLQRNPLIGSNLTMPKFKRFMIQHLAYEYLMSIKKGRSDTNKRRTSLTPGKDDIKSPRYGTRISSGAYVAKDYSSGTPVEKMDADIAPSSQRKLSEKKTPESSKSMPHRGQKRARETPWKEKPSKQCHQDSPSFTQIKSRDQYSRVQLPPLPDYDPVQFIRCHSHDNNPSDDETKVWMCAFQPDPRKPGETTNIVATCGGKIVCFIDCQTGRVMKRYKDNHKDESFFCLAWTTIPADGESLKEDVSILAVAGNNGLIKLFQPSQRVMFATMEGHRSYISCLTFHPEEPTQLFSGSRDGRIILWDIGMPDFTDYTTKYRQLLVLKAPGTDAVNLSVSLSCDLLIAGCDKSCYAWRLSKLTGKARDPDLEFLHPQEKAVLQDEDVVVDGLLLLSNNCIASKQVGQSCLYLWDLKQHIPDHYKSRTQVVPIIPLALLDYTLLDVDYVYPGASQGGVVCVGDADGKLYMYDVATLLKKKTQRDKILIPSRVLPWPELTLKNNIEDMQDILKKKKVVLNCVAVSSDSKFVVTGTDNNLVCIWKRT
;
A
#
# COMPACT_ATOMS: atom_id res chain seq x y z
N MET A 1 6.70 33.14 -6.89
CA MET A 1 5.66 32.15 -7.27
C MET A 1 6.00 31.65 -8.67
N PRO A 2 6.04 30.34 -8.94
CA PRO A 2 6.14 29.87 -10.32
C PRO A 2 4.85 30.24 -11.04
N ILE A 3 4.98 30.78 -12.25
CA ILE A 3 3.84 31.12 -13.10
C ILE A 3 3.14 29.81 -13.43
N ARG A 4 1.96 29.56 -12.85
CA ARG A 4 1.09 28.43 -13.22
C ARG A 4 0.90 28.53 -14.73
N ARG A 5 1.28 27.50 -15.48
CA ARG A 5 0.87 27.37 -16.89
C ARG A 5 -0.64 27.17 -16.89
N GLN A 6 -1.37 28.27 -16.94
CA GLN A 6 -2.82 28.23 -17.04
C GLN A 6 -3.15 27.80 -18.47
N ILE A 7 -3.78 26.64 -18.60
CA ILE A 7 -4.33 26.19 -19.89
C ILE A 7 -5.37 27.22 -20.32
N THR A 8 -5.22 27.77 -21.52
CA THR A 8 -6.16 28.71 -22.12
C THR A 8 -7.00 28.04 -23.20
N GLU A 9 -8.13 28.64 -23.56
CA GLU A 9 -8.98 28.20 -24.68
C GLU A 9 -8.19 28.09 -25.99
N ASP A 10 -7.40 29.12 -26.33
CA ASP A 10 -6.58 29.12 -27.55
C ASP A 10 -5.59 27.95 -27.58
N TYR A 11 -5.00 27.60 -26.44
CA TYR A 11 -4.06 26.49 -26.33
C TYR A 11 -4.75 25.13 -26.55
N LEU A 12 -5.95 24.96 -26.00
CA LEU A 12 -6.75 23.74 -26.23
C LEU A 12 -7.21 23.62 -27.68
N CYS A 13 -7.66 24.72 -28.29
CA CYS A 13 -8.00 24.76 -29.72
C CYS A 13 -6.80 24.42 -30.61
N GLN A 14 -5.59 24.88 -30.25
CA GLN A 14 -4.35 24.56 -30.95
C GLN A 14 -4.02 23.06 -30.86
N LEU A 15 -4.11 22.46 -29.67
CA LEU A 15 -3.87 21.03 -29.46
C LEU A 15 -4.91 20.16 -30.19
N GLY A 16 -6.19 20.55 -30.12
CA GLY A 16 -7.30 19.89 -30.79
C GLY A 16 -7.39 20.16 -32.29
N ARG A 17 -6.57 21.04 -32.85
CA ARG A 17 -6.58 21.48 -34.26
C ARG A 17 -7.96 21.93 -34.74
N CYS A 18 -8.66 22.71 -33.92
CA CYS A 18 -10.01 23.20 -34.18
C CYS A 18 -10.11 24.70 -33.87
N SER A 19 -11.14 25.36 -34.40
CA SER A 19 -11.40 26.78 -34.13
C SER A 19 -12.35 27.02 -32.95
N LYS A 20 -12.96 25.97 -32.41
CA LYS A 20 -13.88 26.01 -31.26
C LYS A 20 -13.63 24.81 -30.35
N LEU A 21 -13.72 25.03 -29.03
CA LEU A 21 -13.62 23.96 -28.02
C LEU A 21 -14.69 22.88 -28.20
N SER A 22 -15.88 23.26 -28.67
CA SER A 22 -17.00 22.35 -28.91
C SER A 22 -16.73 21.27 -29.95
N ASP A 23 -15.71 21.45 -30.79
CA ASP A 23 -15.45 20.58 -31.94
C ASP A 23 -14.38 19.53 -31.61
N ILE A 24 -13.67 19.68 -30.48
CA ILE A 24 -12.61 18.77 -30.05
C ILE A 24 -13.21 17.43 -29.62
N GLN A 25 -12.77 16.34 -30.28
CA GLN A 25 -13.20 14.97 -29.99
C GLN A 25 -12.15 14.16 -29.21
N SER A 26 -10.87 14.46 -29.38
CA SER A 26 -9.77 13.84 -28.64
C SER A 26 -8.80 14.93 -28.21
N LEU A 27 -8.34 14.87 -26.97
CA LEU A 27 -7.44 15.86 -26.39
C LEU A 27 -6.36 15.16 -25.57
N ASP A 28 -5.11 15.44 -25.90
CA ASP A 28 -3.93 14.96 -25.17
C ASP A 28 -3.29 16.12 -24.41
N LEU A 29 -3.32 15.99 -23.09
CA LEU A 29 -2.71 16.90 -22.12
C LEU A 29 -1.75 16.14 -21.20
N SER A 30 -1.21 15.02 -21.67
CA SER A 30 -0.25 14.24 -20.92
C SER A 30 1.04 15.04 -20.68
N ASN A 31 1.70 14.85 -19.54
CA ASN A 31 3.01 15.45 -19.24
C ASN A 31 3.04 17.00 -19.29
N HIS A 32 2.05 17.66 -18.68
CA HIS A 32 1.91 19.12 -18.63
C HIS A 32 2.06 19.72 -17.22
N ASP A 33 2.50 18.93 -16.23
CA ASP A 33 2.63 19.33 -14.82
C ASP A 33 1.31 19.87 -14.22
N LEU A 34 0.15 19.38 -14.67
CA LEU A 34 -1.15 19.86 -14.22
C LEU A 34 -1.45 19.38 -12.80
N GLU A 35 -1.69 20.30 -11.88
CA GLU A 35 -2.15 20.00 -10.50
C GLU A 35 -3.68 20.01 -10.39
N THR A 36 -4.36 20.79 -11.25
CA THR A 36 -5.82 20.95 -11.27
C THR A 36 -6.34 21.16 -12.68
N ILE A 37 -7.60 20.82 -12.91
CA ILE A 37 -8.34 21.13 -14.15
C ILE A 37 -9.32 22.27 -13.89
N ASP A 38 -9.41 23.20 -14.83
CA ASP A 38 -10.45 24.24 -14.83
C ASP A 38 -11.76 23.64 -15.34
N ALA A 39 -12.71 23.42 -14.43
CA ALA A 39 -13.99 22.80 -14.77
C ALA A 39 -14.80 23.64 -15.76
N ASP A 40 -14.79 24.96 -15.64
CA ASP A 40 -15.61 25.85 -16.47
C ASP A 40 -15.09 25.89 -17.91
N LEU A 41 -13.76 25.87 -18.08
CA LEU A 41 -13.13 25.75 -19.39
C LEU A 41 -13.40 24.39 -20.03
N PHE A 42 -13.15 23.30 -19.30
CA PHE A 42 -13.28 21.94 -19.85
C PHE A 42 -14.73 21.55 -20.12
N ASN A 43 -15.70 22.10 -19.37
CA ASN A 43 -17.13 21.88 -19.63
C ASN A 43 -17.59 22.39 -21.01
N GLN A 44 -16.82 23.26 -21.67
CA GLN A 44 -17.10 23.71 -23.04
C GLN A 44 -16.74 22.65 -24.11
N LEU A 45 -15.95 21.64 -23.76
CA LEU A 45 -15.54 20.52 -24.62
C LEU A 45 -16.69 19.51 -24.83
N THR A 46 -17.83 19.98 -25.33
CA THR A 46 -19.10 19.24 -25.41
C THR A 46 -19.09 18.05 -26.37
N SER A 47 -18.10 17.95 -27.26
CA SER A 47 -17.92 16.83 -28.19
C SER A 47 -16.82 15.84 -27.80
N LEU A 48 -16.13 16.07 -26.67
CA LEU A 48 -14.96 15.29 -26.28
C LEU A 48 -15.32 13.83 -25.99
N GLN A 49 -14.57 12.91 -26.60
CA GLN A 49 -14.73 11.45 -26.49
C GLN A 49 -13.50 10.79 -25.86
N SER A 50 -12.31 11.35 -26.06
CA SER A 50 -11.07 10.85 -25.47
C SER A 50 -10.30 11.99 -24.81
N LEU A 51 -9.87 11.79 -23.58
CA LEU A 51 -9.07 12.74 -22.83
C LEU A 51 -7.89 12.03 -22.18
N ASP A 52 -6.69 12.42 -22.54
CA ASP A 52 -5.46 11.95 -21.90
C ASP A 52 -4.91 13.04 -20.97
N LEU A 53 -4.87 12.72 -19.68
CA LEU A 53 -4.34 13.53 -18.60
C LEU A 53 -3.17 12.81 -17.88
N SER A 54 -2.59 11.79 -18.51
CA SER A 54 -1.53 11.00 -17.92
C SER A 54 -0.26 11.81 -17.60
N ARG A 55 0.57 11.35 -16.67
CA ARG A 55 1.84 11.99 -16.30
C ARG A 55 1.67 13.44 -15.84
N ASN A 56 0.66 13.71 -15.04
CA ASN A 56 0.44 15.01 -14.42
C ASN A 56 0.52 14.88 -12.89
N LYS A 57 0.07 15.90 -12.15
CA LYS A 57 0.09 15.95 -10.67
C LYS A 57 -1.33 16.09 -10.12
N LEU A 58 -2.32 15.57 -10.84
CA LEU A 58 -3.73 15.70 -10.47
C LEU A 58 -4.01 14.84 -9.23
N MET A 59 -4.55 15.45 -8.18
CA MET A 59 -5.00 14.73 -6.97
C MET A 59 -6.46 14.28 -7.05
N ASP A 60 -7.27 15.00 -7.83
CA ASP A 60 -8.67 14.69 -8.11
C ASP A 60 -9.11 15.45 -9.39
N LEU A 61 -10.30 15.12 -9.90
CA LEU A 61 -11.00 15.91 -10.89
C LEU A 61 -12.07 16.79 -10.22
N PRO A 62 -12.30 18.03 -10.69
CA PRO A 62 -13.29 18.91 -10.08
C PRO A 62 -14.70 18.29 -10.05
N GLU A 63 -15.42 18.38 -8.93
CA GLU A 63 -16.77 17.80 -8.80
C GLU A 63 -17.77 18.32 -9.84
N LYS A 64 -17.58 19.56 -10.34
CA LYS A 64 -18.42 20.20 -11.36
C LYS A 64 -18.01 19.85 -12.80
N LEU A 65 -16.91 19.13 -13.01
CA LEU A 65 -16.45 18.74 -14.34
C LEU A 65 -17.41 17.68 -14.90
N SER A 66 -18.04 17.97 -16.04
CA SER A 66 -19.10 17.16 -16.62
C SER A 66 -18.93 17.04 -18.13
N LEU A 67 -18.31 15.94 -18.57
CA LEU A 67 -18.05 15.65 -19.98
C LEU A 67 -18.99 14.54 -20.48
N LYS A 68 -20.17 14.93 -20.98
CA LYS A 68 -21.29 13.99 -21.25
C LYS A 68 -21.04 12.98 -22.38
N LYS A 69 -20.06 13.23 -23.25
CA LYS A 69 -19.70 12.33 -24.37
C LYS A 69 -18.38 11.60 -24.17
N LEU A 70 -17.68 11.83 -23.05
CA LEU A 70 -16.38 11.23 -22.78
C LEU A 70 -16.53 9.71 -22.68
N SER A 71 -15.70 9.01 -23.45
CA SER A 71 -15.70 7.54 -23.59
C SER A 71 -14.39 6.92 -23.11
N THR A 72 -13.27 7.63 -23.23
CA THR A 72 -11.96 7.19 -22.76
C THR A 72 -11.32 8.31 -21.93
N LEU A 73 -10.87 7.97 -20.73
CA LEU A 73 -10.15 8.86 -19.84
C LEU A 73 -8.86 8.18 -19.37
N ASP A 74 -7.72 8.81 -19.64
CA ASP A 74 -6.43 8.35 -19.16
C ASP A 74 -5.92 9.28 -18.05
N LEU A 75 -5.69 8.71 -16.87
CA LEU A 75 -5.17 9.38 -15.67
C LEU A 75 -3.90 8.67 -15.15
N LEU A 76 -3.23 7.88 -15.98
CA LEU A 76 -2.05 7.11 -15.61
C LEU A 76 -0.93 8.04 -15.08
N GLU A 77 -0.17 7.64 -14.06
CA GLU A 77 0.91 8.47 -13.49
C GLU A 77 0.43 9.85 -12.99
N ASN A 78 -0.55 9.85 -12.06
CA ASN A 78 -1.04 11.04 -11.35
C ASN A 78 -1.03 10.81 -9.81
N GLN A 79 -1.75 11.62 -9.03
CA GLN A 79 -1.92 11.50 -7.58
C GLN A 79 -3.40 11.29 -7.17
N ILE A 80 -4.21 10.71 -8.07
CA ILE A 80 -5.64 10.48 -7.84
C ILE A 80 -5.84 9.58 -6.62
N LYS A 81 -6.78 9.95 -5.74
CA LYS A 81 -7.03 9.23 -4.47
C LYS A 81 -8.39 8.51 -4.42
N SER A 82 -9.29 8.85 -5.34
CA SER A 82 -10.66 8.35 -5.38
C SER A 82 -11.16 8.35 -6.81
N THR A 83 -12.05 7.42 -7.15
CA THR A 83 -12.73 7.36 -8.46
C THR A 83 -14.14 7.93 -8.42
N THR A 84 -14.56 8.56 -7.33
CA THR A 84 -15.94 9.07 -7.18
C THR A 84 -16.37 10.06 -8.26
N PHE A 85 -15.43 10.77 -8.89
CA PHE A 85 -15.70 11.70 -9.98
C PHE A 85 -16.31 11.03 -11.24
N VAL A 86 -16.17 9.71 -11.41
CA VAL A 86 -16.63 9.03 -12.64
C VAL A 86 -18.14 9.12 -12.85
N VAL A 87 -18.92 9.39 -11.80
CA VAL A 87 -20.37 9.66 -11.88
C VAL A 87 -20.71 10.80 -12.83
N ASN A 88 -19.76 11.71 -13.06
CA ASN A 88 -19.93 12.86 -13.94
C ASN A 88 -19.75 12.51 -15.44
N PHE A 89 -19.29 11.31 -15.76
CA PHE A 89 -18.97 10.84 -17.12
C PHE A 89 -19.86 9.64 -17.52
N PRO A 90 -21.16 9.87 -17.82
CA PRO A 90 -22.14 8.79 -17.98
C PRO A 90 -21.89 7.84 -19.16
N LYS A 91 -21.02 8.21 -20.11
CA LYS A 91 -20.66 7.43 -21.30
C LYS A 91 -19.23 6.88 -21.26
N LEU A 92 -18.57 6.90 -20.10
CA LEU A 92 -17.20 6.44 -19.97
C LEU A 92 -17.14 4.92 -20.13
N HIS A 93 -16.37 4.43 -21.10
CA HIS A 93 -16.19 3.01 -21.38
C HIS A 93 -14.82 2.49 -20.93
N ARG A 94 -13.79 3.34 -21.01
CA ARG A 94 -12.41 3.01 -20.63
C ARG A 94 -11.82 4.04 -19.69
N LEU A 95 -11.20 3.56 -18.63
CA LEU A 95 -10.56 4.39 -17.60
C LEU A 95 -9.19 3.80 -17.25
N PHE A 96 -8.13 4.60 -17.39
CA PHE A 96 -6.77 4.20 -17.01
C PHE A 96 -6.35 4.98 -15.76
N LEU A 97 -5.96 4.27 -14.70
CA LEU A 97 -5.66 4.79 -13.36
C LEU A 97 -4.36 4.23 -12.80
N ASP A 98 -3.64 3.40 -13.55
CA ASP A 98 -2.37 2.85 -13.10
C ASP A 98 -1.34 3.92 -12.70
N ARG A 99 -0.47 3.56 -11.75
CA ARG A 99 0.55 4.46 -11.17
C ARG A 99 -0.02 5.73 -10.52
N ASN A 100 -1.17 5.63 -9.86
CA ASN A 100 -1.64 6.61 -8.88
C ASN A 100 -1.33 6.09 -7.46
N PRO A 101 -0.38 6.70 -6.71
CA PRO A 101 0.18 6.10 -5.49
C PRO A 101 -0.81 6.05 -4.32
N ASP A 102 -1.77 6.98 -4.26
CA ASP A 102 -2.75 7.05 -3.18
C ASP A 102 -4.09 6.38 -3.55
N LEU A 103 -4.17 5.77 -4.74
CA LEU A 103 -5.36 5.06 -5.20
C LEU A 103 -5.29 3.59 -4.81
N GLU A 104 -6.29 3.11 -4.09
CA GLU A 104 -6.36 1.70 -3.70
C GLU A 104 -6.88 0.84 -4.87
N SER A 105 -6.55 -0.45 -4.88
CA SER A 105 -7.08 -1.40 -5.87
C SER A 105 -8.62 -1.45 -5.85
N GLU A 106 -9.21 -1.32 -4.66
CA GLU A 106 -10.66 -1.33 -4.42
C GLU A 106 -11.41 -0.19 -5.14
N ASP A 107 -10.76 0.95 -5.41
CA ASP A 107 -11.37 2.10 -6.09
C ASP A 107 -11.75 1.81 -7.54
N ARG A 108 -11.14 0.81 -8.17
CA ARG A 108 -11.49 0.38 -9.54
C ARG A 108 -12.86 -0.30 -9.58
N TYR A 109 -13.20 -1.06 -8.54
CA TYR A 109 -14.52 -1.67 -8.40
C TYR A 109 -15.58 -0.61 -8.06
N ILE A 110 -15.22 0.37 -7.21
CA ILE A 110 -16.08 1.53 -6.94
C ILE A 110 -16.40 2.28 -8.25
N ALA A 111 -15.40 2.50 -9.10
CA ALA A 111 -15.59 3.13 -10.41
C ALA A 111 -16.59 2.35 -11.28
N GLY A 112 -16.48 1.02 -11.30
CA GLY A 112 -17.40 0.15 -12.04
C GLY A 112 -18.87 0.27 -11.57
N VAL A 113 -19.10 0.38 -10.27
CA VAL A 113 -20.46 0.57 -9.71
C VAL A 113 -21.00 1.97 -10.02
N LEU A 114 -20.15 2.99 -9.89
CA LEU A 114 -20.52 4.38 -10.10
C LEU A 114 -20.74 4.74 -11.58
N ALA A 115 -20.08 4.03 -12.50
CA ALA A 115 -20.20 4.20 -13.94
C ALA A 115 -20.56 2.88 -14.63
N PRO A 116 -21.86 2.52 -14.75
CA PRO A 116 -22.29 1.24 -15.33
C PRO A 116 -21.93 1.01 -16.80
N SER A 117 -21.59 2.08 -17.53
CA SER A 117 -21.12 2.03 -18.93
C SER A 117 -19.66 1.61 -19.05
N LEU A 118 -18.92 1.58 -17.94
CA LEU A 118 -17.51 1.26 -17.87
C LEU A 118 -17.30 -0.24 -18.11
N ASN A 119 -16.46 -0.57 -19.08
CA ASN A 119 -16.16 -1.95 -19.47
C ASN A 119 -14.70 -2.31 -19.22
N GLU A 120 -13.82 -1.32 -19.16
CA GLU A 120 -12.38 -1.48 -19.02
C GLU A 120 -11.87 -0.45 -18.01
N VAL A 121 -11.25 -0.94 -16.93
CA VAL A 121 -10.55 -0.12 -15.94
C VAL A 121 -9.18 -0.74 -15.76
N ASP A 122 -8.15 -0.09 -16.32
CA ASP A 122 -6.83 -0.72 -16.49
C ASP A 122 -6.94 -2.14 -17.11
N ASP A 123 -6.11 -3.08 -16.66
CA ASP A 123 -6.13 -4.51 -17.03
C ASP A 123 -7.03 -5.37 -16.11
N TYR A 124 -8.02 -4.79 -15.40
CA TYR A 124 -8.86 -5.54 -14.46
C TYR A 124 -9.99 -6.31 -15.15
N ASP A 125 -9.79 -7.62 -15.31
CA ASP A 125 -10.85 -8.56 -15.64
C ASP A 125 -11.69 -8.89 -14.37
N ASN A 126 -13.02 -8.96 -14.52
CA ASN A 126 -14.04 -9.36 -13.51
C ASN A 126 -14.74 -8.27 -12.67
N LEU A 127 -14.70 -6.99 -13.03
CA LEU A 127 -15.41 -5.91 -12.32
C LEU A 127 -16.91 -6.23 -12.10
N LYS A 128 -17.62 -6.58 -13.18
CA LYS A 128 -19.07 -6.86 -13.17
C LYS A 128 -19.43 -8.13 -12.39
N LEU A 129 -18.57 -9.16 -12.42
CA LEU A 129 -18.81 -10.38 -11.64
C LEU A 129 -18.66 -10.12 -10.14
N THR A 130 -17.67 -9.29 -9.78
CA THR A 130 -17.39 -8.92 -8.40
C THR A 130 -18.48 -8.03 -7.83
N GLU A 131 -18.92 -7.00 -8.57
CA GLU A 131 -20.09 -6.19 -8.19
C GLU A 131 -21.30 -7.09 -7.93
N LYS A 132 -21.60 -8.00 -8.88
CA LYS A 132 -22.76 -8.88 -8.77
C LYS A 132 -22.69 -9.76 -7.51
N LEU A 133 -21.53 -10.36 -7.22
CA LEU A 133 -21.34 -11.17 -6.01
C LEU A 133 -21.61 -10.36 -4.74
N TYR A 134 -21.07 -9.14 -4.66
CA TYR A 134 -21.27 -8.26 -3.51
C TYR A 134 -22.73 -7.85 -3.36
N ARG A 135 -23.39 -7.50 -4.47
CA ARG A 135 -24.81 -7.15 -4.52
C ARG A 135 -25.68 -8.32 -4.05
N ASP A 136 -25.49 -9.51 -4.60
CA ASP A 136 -26.28 -10.71 -4.28
C ASP A 136 -26.20 -11.06 -2.78
N ILE A 137 -25.01 -10.94 -2.18
CA ILE A 137 -24.80 -11.21 -0.76
C ILE A 137 -25.38 -10.09 0.10
N LEU A 138 -25.03 -8.83 -0.16
CA LEU A 138 -25.35 -7.71 0.72
C LEU A 138 -26.82 -7.31 0.65
N GLU A 139 -27.48 -7.33 -0.52
CA GLU A 139 -28.88 -6.92 -0.63
C GLU A 139 -29.79 -7.77 0.27
N SER A 140 -29.59 -9.09 0.29
CA SER A 140 -30.38 -10.01 1.12
C SER A 140 -30.20 -9.71 2.61
N GLN A 141 -28.97 -9.44 3.04
CA GLN A 141 -28.61 -9.17 4.43
C GLN A 141 -29.08 -7.79 4.89
N ILE A 142 -28.94 -6.77 4.04
CA ILE A 142 -29.41 -5.40 4.30
C ILE A 142 -30.93 -5.40 4.47
N LYS A 143 -31.65 -6.10 3.60
CA LYS A 143 -33.11 -6.23 3.70
C LYS A 143 -33.52 -6.90 5.01
N ALA A 144 -32.91 -8.04 5.34
CA ALA A 144 -33.20 -8.75 6.60
C ALA A 144 -32.88 -7.90 7.84
N ALA A 145 -31.78 -7.16 7.82
CA ALA A 145 -31.39 -6.27 8.90
C ALA A 145 -32.38 -5.09 9.05
N PHE A 146 -32.84 -4.51 7.93
CA PHE A 146 -33.86 -3.46 7.96
C PHE A 146 -35.18 -3.99 8.53
N ASP A 147 -35.66 -5.13 8.06
CA ASP A 147 -36.91 -5.73 8.53
C ASP A 147 -36.84 -6.01 10.05
N ALA A 148 -35.70 -6.48 10.54
CA ALA A 148 -35.49 -6.77 11.96
C ALA A 148 -35.41 -5.53 12.86
N LEU A 149 -34.77 -4.45 12.39
CA LEU A 149 -34.53 -3.24 13.21
C LEU A 149 -35.63 -2.19 13.08
N HIS A 150 -36.25 -2.14 11.90
CA HIS A 150 -37.03 -0.99 11.44
C HIS A 150 -38.33 -1.39 10.72
N GLY A 151 -38.53 -2.69 10.46
CA GLY A 151 -39.66 -3.20 9.66
C GLY A 151 -41.04 -2.86 10.23
N GLU A 152 -41.22 -2.89 11.55
CA GLU A 152 -42.50 -2.52 12.19
C GLU A 152 -42.75 -1.01 12.12
N VAL A 153 -41.73 -0.22 12.46
CA VAL A 153 -41.80 1.25 12.56
C VAL A 153 -42.04 1.89 11.20
N TYR A 154 -41.34 1.41 10.16
CA TYR A 154 -41.40 1.96 8.81
C TYR A 154 -42.19 1.08 7.83
N SER A 155 -43.07 0.21 8.35
CA SER A 155 -44.00 -0.62 7.57
C SER A 155 -44.89 0.19 6.61
N SER A 156 -45.15 1.45 6.94
CA SER A 156 -45.93 2.41 6.14
C SER A 156 -45.08 3.35 5.26
N GLY A 157 -43.76 3.16 5.22
CA GLY A 157 -42.79 3.94 4.46
C GLY A 157 -42.06 5.03 5.26
N ILE A 158 -40.92 5.48 4.74
CA ILE A 158 -40.01 6.41 5.44
C ILE A 158 -40.40 7.87 5.16
N PRO A 159 -40.66 8.72 6.18
CA PRO A 159 -40.88 10.16 6.01
C PRO A 159 -39.65 10.90 5.50
N ASP A 160 -39.84 11.97 4.71
CA ASP A 160 -38.74 12.82 4.20
C ASP A 160 -37.87 13.41 5.32
N SER A 161 -38.49 13.82 6.43
CA SER A 161 -37.84 14.41 7.60
C SER A 161 -36.89 13.45 8.32
N GLU A 162 -37.14 12.15 8.21
CA GLU A 162 -36.37 11.12 8.92
C GLU A 162 -35.38 10.41 7.99
N PHE A 163 -35.54 10.52 6.67
CA PHE A 163 -34.79 9.75 5.69
C PHE A 163 -33.28 9.84 5.86
N TYR A 164 -32.72 11.05 5.98
CA TYR A 164 -31.27 11.24 6.11
C TYR A 164 -30.72 10.75 7.45
N HIS A 165 -31.49 10.94 8.53
CA HIS A 165 -31.09 10.44 9.86
C HIS A 165 -31.12 8.92 9.89
N LEU A 166 -32.19 8.31 9.37
CA LEU A 166 -32.33 6.86 9.25
C LEU A 166 -31.26 6.28 8.33
N GLN A 167 -30.99 6.88 7.16
CA GLN A 167 -29.94 6.43 6.26
C GLN A 167 -28.59 6.38 6.97
N LYS A 168 -28.23 7.45 7.68
CA LYS A 168 -26.96 7.53 8.40
C LYS A 168 -26.87 6.49 9.52
N ASP A 169 -27.88 6.40 10.38
CA ASP A 169 -27.89 5.48 11.53
C ASP A 169 -27.93 4.01 11.08
N PHE A 170 -28.76 3.69 10.09
CA PHE A 170 -28.87 2.36 9.53
C PHE A 170 -27.56 1.91 8.86
N THR A 171 -26.95 2.79 8.05
CA THR A 171 -25.65 2.47 7.42
C THR A 171 -24.55 2.25 8.46
N GLN A 172 -24.50 3.06 9.52
CA GLN A 172 -23.53 2.88 10.61
C GLN A 172 -23.76 1.57 11.37
N THR A 173 -25.03 1.19 11.58
CA THR A 173 -25.40 -0.07 12.24
C THR A 173 -24.96 -1.27 11.40
N LEU A 174 -25.20 -1.24 10.09
CA LEU A 174 -24.75 -2.29 9.17
C LEU A 174 -23.22 -2.42 9.15
N GLN A 175 -22.50 -1.30 9.10
CA GLN A 175 -21.03 -1.29 9.06
C GLN A 175 -20.39 -1.78 10.38
N ARG A 176 -21.08 -1.62 11.52
CA ARG A 176 -20.63 -2.15 12.82
C ARG A 176 -20.96 -3.62 13.03
N ASN A 177 -21.85 -4.19 12.21
CA ASN A 177 -22.26 -5.58 12.35
C ASN A 177 -21.28 -6.52 11.63
N PRO A 178 -20.53 -7.36 12.36
CA PRO A 178 -19.52 -8.23 11.76
C PRO A 178 -20.12 -9.34 10.87
N LEU A 179 -21.41 -9.64 10.99
CA LEU A 179 -22.08 -10.67 10.18
C LEU A 179 -22.39 -10.20 8.76
N ILE A 180 -22.60 -8.89 8.56
CA ILE A 180 -22.92 -8.31 7.26
C ILE A 180 -21.70 -8.40 6.36
N GLY A 181 -21.84 -9.07 5.22
CA GLY A 181 -20.77 -9.32 4.25
C GLY A 181 -19.58 -10.05 4.86
N SER A 182 -19.79 -10.93 5.84
CA SER A 182 -18.72 -11.69 6.53
C SER A 182 -17.84 -12.52 5.58
N ASN A 183 -18.39 -12.93 4.43
CA ASN A 183 -17.68 -13.69 3.39
C ASN A 183 -17.06 -12.81 2.29
N LEU A 184 -17.03 -11.48 2.47
CA LEU A 184 -16.53 -10.52 1.48
C LEU A 184 -15.18 -9.96 1.93
N THR A 185 -14.20 -9.96 1.02
CA THR A 185 -12.76 -9.78 1.26
C THR A 185 -12.25 -8.33 1.08
N MET A 186 -13.02 -7.44 0.44
CA MET A 186 -12.58 -6.06 0.13
C MET A 186 -13.25 -5.05 1.07
N PRO A 187 -12.60 -4.55 2.14
CA PRO A 187 -13.24 -3.75 3.19
C PRO A 187 -13.70 -2.36 2.74
N LYS A 188 -12.93 -1.65 1.91
CA LYS A 188 -13.32 -0.32 1.40
C LYS A 188 -14.49 -0.45 0.42
N PHE A 189 -14.42 -1.39 -0.53
CA PHE A 189 -15.48 -1.70 -1.47
C PHE A 189 -16.73 -2.25 -0.78
N LYS A 190 -16.58 -3.11 0.24
CA LYS A 190 -17.69 -3.58 1.08
C LYS A 190 -18.37 -2.42 1.81
N ARG A 191 -17.61 -1.52 2.46
CA ARG A 191 -18.18 -0.35 3.13
C ARG A 191 -18.93 0.55 2.15
N PHE A 192 -18.36 0.77 0.97
CA PHE A 192 -18.99 1.50 -0.12
C PHE A 192 -20.28 0.81 -0.58
N MET A 193 -20.26 -0.49 -0.86
CA MET A 193 -21.42 -1.27 -1.30
C MET A 193 -22.53 -1.29 -0.23
N ILE A 194 -22.18 -1.43 1.06
CA ILE A 194 -23.16 -1.34 2.15
C ILE A 194 -23.84 0.03 2.12
N GLN A 195 -23.08 1.12 2.01
CA GLN A 195 -23.62 2.48 1.97
C GLN A 195 -24.49 2.70 0.71
N HIS A 196 -24.02 2.24 -0.45
CA HIS A 196 -24.71 2.38 -1.73
C HIS A 196 -26.02 1.59 -1.75
N LEU A 197 -25.98 0.30 -1.43
CA LEU A 197 -27.16 -0.58 -1.43
C LEU A 197 -28.16 -0.23 -0.33
N ALA A 198 -27.69 0.17 0.87
CA ALA A 198 -28.59 0.65 1.91
C ALA A 198 -29.34 1.91 1.45
N TYR A 199 -28.65 2.85 0.80
CA TYR A 199 -29.31 4.01 0.21
C TYR A 199 -30.31 3.63 -0.89
N GLU A 200 -29.93 2.77 -1.84
CA GLU A 200 -30.83 2.27 -2.90
C GLU A 200 -32.09 1.63 -2.29
N TYR A 201 -31.91 0.78 -1.28
CA TYR A 201 -32.99 0.08 -0.61
C TYR A 201 -33.92 1.03 0.15
N LEU A 202 -33.39 1.95 0.97
CA LEU A 202 -34.20 2.95 1.68
C LEU A 202 -34.93 3.88 0.69
N MET A 203 -34.27 4.27 -0.40
CA MET A 203 -34.90 5.04 -1.47
C MET A 203 -36.04 4.28 -2.14
N SER A 204 -35.94 2.96 -2.28
CA SER A 204 -37.03 2.13 -2.82
C SER A 204 -38.27 2.15 -1.90
N ILE A 205 -38.07 2.07 -0.59
CA ILE A 205 -39.14 2.15 0.42
C ILE A 205 -39.79 3.55 0.41
N LYS A 206 -38.96 4.59 0.34
CA LYS A 206 -39.41 5.98 0.22
C LYS A 206 -40.22 6.22 -1.06
N LYS A 207 -39.77 5.71 -2.21
CA LYS A 207 -40.49 5.82 -3.50
C LYS A 207 -41.81 5.05 -3.50
N GLY A 208 -41.89 3.91 -2.81
CA GLY A 208 -43.14 3.16 -2.59
C GLY A 208 -44.27 3.99 -1.95
N ARG A 209 -43.93 5.03 -1.18
CA ARG A 209 -44.87 6.03 -0.63
C ARG A 209 -45.27 7.12 -1.64
N SER A 210 -44.38 7.49 -2.57
CA SER A 210 -44.65 8.55 -3.56
C SER A 210 -45.62 8.07 -4.66
N ASP A 211 -45.51 6.81 -5.08
CA ASP A 211 -46.40 6.24 -6.11
C ASP A 211 -47.79 5.85 -5.54
N THR A 212 -47.86 5.51 -4.24
CA THR A 212 -49.13 5.32 -3.54
C THR A 212 -49.86 6.64 -3.25
N ASN A 213 -49.13 7.75 -3.05
CA ASN A 213 -49.73 9.09 -2.98
C ASN A 213 -50.13 9.67 -4.34
N LYS A 214 -49.42 9.37 -5.43
CA LYS A 214 -49.85 9.76 -6.80
C LYS A 214 -51.13 9.05 -7.25
N ARG A 215 -51.41 7.83 -6.75
CA ARG A 215 -52.70 7.15 -6.96
C ARG A 215 -53.83 7.65 -6.05
N ARG A 216 -53.55 8.45 -5.03
CA ARG A 216 -54.54 8.98 -4.07
C ARG A 216 -55.01 10.42 -4.37
N THR A 217 -54.43 11.10 -5.36
CA THR A 217 -54.84 12.44 -5.80
C THR A 217 -55.40 12.45 -7.22
N SER A 218 -56.36 11.59 -7.50
CA SER A 218 -57.35 11.79 -8.56
C SER A 218 -58.39 10.69 -8.40
N LEU A 219 -59.53 11.01 -7.78
CA LEU A 219 -60.82 10.32 -7.95
C LEU A 219 -61.85 11.02 -7.06
N THR A 220 -62.48 12.05 -7.62
CA THR A 220 -63.85 12.44 -7.27
C THR A 220 -64.81 11.34 -7.74
N PRO A 221 -65.86 10.98 -6.97
CA PRO A 221 -66.73 9.88 -7.37
C PRO A 221 -67.82 10.34 -8.34
N GLY A 222 -67.94 9.63 -9.46
CA GLY A 222 -69.02 9.78 -10.44
C GLY A 222 -69.24 8.47 -11.23
N LYS A 223 -70.16 7.65 -10.69
CA LYS A 223 -71.05 6.62 -11.29
C LYS A 223 -70.63 5.83 -12.55
N ASP A 224 -70.63 4.51 -12.36
CA ASP A 224 -71.25 3.42 -13.15
C ASP A 224 -71.00 3.33 -14.68
N ASP A 225 -70.30 2.28 -15.13
CA ASP A 225 -70.94 1.02 -15.56
C ASP A 225 -69.94 -0.03 -16.14
N ILE A 226 -69.88 -1.18 -15.45
CA ILE A 226 -69.94 -2.59 -15.90
C ILE A 226 -69.36 -2.99 -17.30
N LYS A 227 -68.32 -3.86 -17.32
CA LYS A 227 -68.42 -5.31 -17.67
C LYS A 227 -67.05 -6.03 -17.72
N SER A 228 -66.88 -6.90 -16.72
CA SER A 228 -66.10 -8.14 -16.58
C SER A 228 -66.12 -9.07 -17.82
N PRO A 229 -65.24 -10.11 -17.99
CA PRO A 229 -64.87 -11.14 -16.98
C PRO A 229 -63.37 -11.61 -16.99
N ARG A 230 -62.74 -12.11 -15.90
CA ARG A 230 -62.97 -13.35 -15.09
C ARG A 230 -62.90 -14.62 -15.95
N TYR A 231 -62.24 -15.74 -15.63
CA TYR A 231 -61.51 -16.27 -14.46
C TYR A 231 -60.72 -17.52 -14.92
N GLY A 232 -59.57 -17.79 -14.30
CA GLY A 232 -58.99 -19.10 -13.89
C GLY A 232 -58.82 -20.23 -14.92
N THR A 233 -57.78 -21.08 -14.87
CA THR A 233 -57.44 -21.91 -13.71
C THR A 233 -56.20 -22.79 -13.97
N ARG A 234 -55.46 -23.05 -12.88
CA ARG A 234 -54.78 -24.29 -12.42
C ARG A 234 -53.63 -25.00 -13.19
N ILE A 235 -52.51 -25.10 -12.46
CA ILE A 235 -51.71 -26.30 -12.04
C ILE A 235 -51.04 -27.18 -13.12
N SER A 236 -49.70 -27.23 -13.13
CA SER A 236 -48.86 -28.37 -12.68
C SER A 236 -47.42 -28.33 -13.23
N SER A 237 -46.53 -28.96 -12.46
CA SER A 237 -45.10 -29.23 -12.60
C SER A 237 -44.68 -30.10 -13.79
N GLY A 238 -43.42 -29.95 -14.25
CA GLY A 238 -42.63 -31.07 -14.81
C GLY A 238 -41.60 -30.74 -15.91
N ALA A 239 -40.32 -30.88 -15.56
CA ALA A 239 -39.26 -31.62 -16.29
C ALA A 239 -38.92 -31.40 -17.80
N TYR A 240 -37.62 -31.10 -18.01
CA TYR A 240 -36.66 -31.63 -19.01
C TYR A 240 -36.74 -31.35 -20.55
N VAL A 241 -35.53 -31.14 -21.10
CA VAL A 241 -34.98 -31.42 -22.47
C VAL A 241 -35.00 -30.33 -23.57
N ALA A 242 -33.84 -30.25 -24.25
CA ALA A 242 -33.45 -29.46 -25.41
C ALA A 242 -33.95 -30.01 -26.77
N LYS A 243 -34.11 -29.13 -27.79
CA LYS A 243 -33.49 -29.16 -29.15
C LYS A 243 -34.25 -28.35 -30.22
N ASP A 244 -33.46 -27.60 -30.99
CA ASP A 244 -33.49 -27.23 -32.43
C ASP A 244 -34.75 -27.44 -33.33
N TYR A 245 -35.11 -26.44 -34.16
CA TYR A 245 -34.74 -26.29 -35.59
C TYR A 245 -35.64 -25.29 -36.37
N SER A 246 -34.97 -24.35 -37.08
CA SER A 246 -35.21 -23.75 -38.42
C SER A 246 -36.59 -23.57 -39.08
N SER A 247 -36.79 -22.40 -39.71
CA SER A 247 -37.01 -22.13 -41.17
C SER A 247 -37.57 -20.70 -41.35
N GLY A 248 -37.36 -19.89 -42.39
CA GLY A 248 -36.60 -19.91 -43.65
C GLY A 248 -36.94 -18.61 -44.45
N THR A 249 -35.93 -18.04 -45.13
CA THR A 249 -35.84 -17.26 -46.43
C THR A 249 -37.07 -16.57 -47.08
N PRO A 250 -36.95 -15.53 -47.98
CA PRO A 250 -35.94 -15.38 -49.08
C PRO A 250 -35.39 -13.93 -49.38
N VAL A 251 -34.13 -13.75 -49.86
CA VAL A 251 -33.52 -13.62 -51.24
C VAL A 251 -33.57 -12.20 -51.87
N GLU A 252 -32.40 -11.58 -52.14
CA GLU A 252 -31.83 -11.23 -53.48
C GLU A 252 -30.45 -10.50 -53.39
N LYS A 253 -29.63 -10.66 -54.44
CA LYS A 253 -28.22 -10.25 -54.64
C LYS A 253 -28.10 -9.03 -55.56
N MET A 254 -26.97 -8.31 -55.55
CA MET A 254 -26.13 -8.07 -56.75
C MET A 254 -24.80 -7.33 -56.45
N ASP A 255 -23.77 -7.70 -57.22
CA ASP A 255 -22.34 -7.33 -57.19
C ASP A 255 -21.98 -5.99 -57.89
N ALA A 256 -20.77 -5.46 -57.62
CA ALA A 256 -19.65 -5.28 -58.60
C ALA A 256 -18.73 -4.04 -58.38
N ASP A 257 -17.42 -4.35 -58.30
CA ASP A 257 -16.21 -3.74 -58.90
C ASP A 257 -15.69 -2.29 -58.65
N ILE A 258 -14.34 -2.24 -58.54
CA ILE A 258 -13.34 -1.34 -59.19
C ILE A 258 -12.19 -0.91 -58.23
N ALA A 259 -10.94 -1.23 -58.62
CA ALA A 259 -9.65 -0.72 -58.08
C ALA A 259 -9.13 0.48 -58.95
N PRO A 260 -7.87 1.00 -58.93
CA PRO A 260 -6.69 0.80 -58.07
C PRO A 260 -5.83 2.09 -57.77
N SER A 261 -4.60 1.88 -57.23
CA SER A 261 -3.35 2.68 -57.38
C SER A 261 -3.03 3.74 -56.29
N SER A 262 -1.79 4.08 -55.90
CA SER A 262 -0.44 3.90 -56.47
C SER A 262 0.70 4.13 -55.43
N GLN A 263 1.92 3.73 -55.82
CA GLN A 263 3.21 3.67 -55.12
C GLN A 263 3.94 5.02 -54.93
N ARG A 264 4.96 5.07 -54.04
CA ARG A 264 6.32 5.52 -54.40
C ARG A 264 7.44 5.11 -53.41
N LYS A 265 8.58 4.74 -53.99
CA LYS A 265 9.87 4.23 -53.45
C LYS A 265 10.87 5.37 -53.13
N LEU A 266 11.88 5.08 -52.32
CA LEU A 266 13.34 5.42 -52.44
C LEU A 266 14.09 4.67 -51.31
N SER A 267 14.87 3.60 -51.53
CA SER A 267 16.17 3.36 -52.21
C SER A 267 17.39 3.45 -51.28
N GLU A 268 18.10 2.32 -51.20
CA GLU A 268 19.34 2.01 -50.47
C GLU A 268 20.60 2.76 -50.96
N LYS A 269 21.66 2.74 -50.13
CA LYS A 269 23.06 2.66 -50.59
C LYS A 269 23.94 1.81 -49.65
N LYS A 270 24.65 0.86 -50.26
CA LYS A 270 25.63 -0.12 -49.72
C LYS A 270 27.06 0.45 -49.67
N THR A 271 28.00 -0.03 -48.85
CA THR A 271 29.05 -1.08 -49.10
C THR A 271 30.25 -0.83 -48.14
N PRO A 272 31.33 -1.68 -48.03
CA PRO A 272 31.48 -3.13 -48.21
C PRO A 272 32.34 -3.86 -47.10
N GLU A 273 32.51 -5.15 -47.35
CA GLU A 273 33.09 -6.29 -46.61
C GLU A 273 34.62 -6.30 -46.38
N SER A 274 35.08 -7.13 -45.43
CA SER A 274 36.03 -8.21 -45.75
C SER A 274 35.96 -9.37 -44.76
N SER A 275 35.77 -10.59 -45.29
CA SER A 275 35.85 -11.88 -44.61
C SER A 275 36.31 -12.94 -45.61
N LYS A 276 37.16 -13.88 -45.20
CA LYS A 276 37.39 -15.23 -45.78
C LYS A 276 38.01 -16.09 -44.65
N SER A 277 37.68 -17.36 -44.38
CA SER A 277 36.95 -18.38 -45.16
C SER A 277 36.64 -19.69 -44.36
N MET A 278 35.37 -20.15 -44.47
CA MET A 278 34.88 -21.54 -44.78
C MET A 278 35.04 -22.78 -43.84
N PRO A 279 34.26 -23.90 -44.02
CA PRO A 279 32.93 -24.09 -44.64
C PRO A 279 31.92 -25.10 -43.99
N HIS A 280 30.62 -24.85 -44.25
CA HIS A 280 29.44 -25.70 -44.61
C HIS A 280 29.11 -27.12 -44.09
N ARG A 281 27.87 -27.26 -43.55
CA ARG A 281 26.72 -28.10 -44.02
C ARG A 281 25.53 -27.87 -43.07
N GLY A 282 24.25 -27.69 -43.40
CA GLY A 282 23.42 -27.58 -44.59
C GLY A 282 21.94 -27.67 -44.11
N GLN A 283 21.16 -26.61 -44.22
CA GLN A 283 19.72 -26.57 -43.86
C GLN A 283 18.85 -26.85 -45.10
N LYS A 284 17.77 -27.63 -44.92
CA LYS A 284 16.60 -27.69 -45.82
C LYS A 284 15.33 -27.39 -45.03
N ARG A 285 14.47 -26.55 -45.63
CA ARG A 285 13.12 -26.12 -45.21
C ARG A 285 12.08 -27.25 -45.19
N ALA A 286 11.12 -27.19 -44.27
CA ALA A 286 9.69 -27.53 -44.46
C ALA A 286 8.87 -26.93 -43.29
N ARG A 287 8.05 -25.90 -43.53
CA ARG A 287 6.57 -25.92 -43.62
C ARG A 287 5.86 -26.33 -42.31
N GLU A 288 5.31 -25.31 -41.67
CA GLU A 288 4.37 -25.39 -40.54
C GLU A 288 3.03 -26.01 -40.96
N THR A 289 2.55 -26.95 -40.15
CA THR A 289 1.13 -27.29 -39.98
C THR A 289 0.88 -27.59 -38.49
N PRO A 290 -0.33 -27.34 -37.98
CA PRO A 290 -0.60 -27.16 -36.56
C PRO A 290 -0.88 -28.49 -35.85
N TRP A 291 -0.26 -28.69 -34.69
CA TRP A 291 -0.55 -29.83 -33.81
C TRP A 291 -1.55 -29.45 -32.73
N LYS A 292 -2.68 -30.17 -32.74
CA LYS A 292 -3.70 -30.20 -31.69
C LYS A 292 -3.08 -30.68 -30.37
N GLU A 293 -3.20 -29.88 -29.31
CA GLU A 293 -2.98 -30.37 -27.95
C GLU A 293 -4.11 -31.32 -27.55
N LYS A 294 -3.73 -32.53 -27.14
CA LYS A 294 -4.57 -33.43 -26.35
C LYS A 294 -4.57 -32.95 -24.89
N PRO A 295 -5.67 -33.14 -24.13
CA PRO A 295 -5.76 -32.66 -22.76
C PRO A 295 -4.71 -33.36 -21.90
N SER A 296 -3.81 -32.56 -21.32
CA SER A 296 -2.90 -33.04 -20.28
C SER A 296 -3.72 -33.41 -19.04
N LYS A 297 -3.46 -34.61 -18.53
CA LYS A 297 -4.04 -35.11 -17.29
C LYS A 297 -3.80 -34.08 -16.19
N GLN A 298 -4.86 -33.73 -15.46
CA GLN A 298 -4.80 -33.02 -14.19
C GLN A 298 -3.67 -33.61 -13.33
N CYS A 299 -2.60 -32.85 -13.21
CA CYS A 299 -1.62 -33.06 -12.15
C CYS A 299 -2.19 -32.30 -10.96
N HIS A 300 -2.58 -33.02 -9.91
CA HIS A 300 -2.91 -32.41 -8.63
C HIS A 300 -1.73 -31.52 -8.22
N GLN A 301 -1.91 -30.21 -8.34
CA GLN A 301 -1.04 -29.25 -7.67
C GLN A 301 -1.37 -29.38 -6.19
N ASP A 302 -0.46 -29.97 -5.42
CA ASP A 302 -0.49 -29.83 -3.97
C ASP A 302 -0.37 -28.34 -3.66
N SER A 303 -1.50 -27.72 -3.32
CA SER A 303 -1.53 -26.38 -2.74
C SER A 303 -0.62 -26.36 -1.51
N PRO A 304 0.27 -25.35 -1.34
CA PRO A 304 1.09 -25.27 -0.15
C PRO A 304 0.18 -25.20 1.08
N SER A 305 0.29 -26.19 1.97
CA SER A 305 -0.47 -26.21 3.21
C SER A 305 0.07 -25.13 4.13
N PHE A 306 -0.68 -24.04 4.33
CA PHE A 306 -0.41 -23.06 5.37
C PHE A 306 -0.33 -23.75 6.74
N THR A 307 0.63 -23.35 7.59
CA THR A 307 0.61 -23.74 8.99
C THR A 307 -0.60 -23.08 9.65
N GLN A 308 -1.64 -23.86 9.93
CA GLN A 308 -2.78 -23.37 10.69
C GLN A 308 -2.30 -23.01 12.10
N ILE A 309 -2.45 -21.74 12.49
CA ILE A 309 -2.27 -21.39 13.90
C ILE A 309 -3.44 -22.01 14.67
N LYS A 310 -3.14 -22.57 15.85
CA LYS A 310 -4.14 -22.84 16.87
C LYS A 310 -4.92 -21.55 17.17
N SER A 311 -6.21 -21.61 17.56
CA SER A 311 -6.87 -20.39 18.00
C SER A 311 -6.12 -19.79 19.19
N ARG A 312 -6.08 -18.45 19.35
CA ARG A 312 -5.37 -17.81 20.47
C ARG A 312 -5.70 -18.40 21.84
N ASP A 313 -6.94 -18.87 22.04
CA ASP A 313 -7.40 -19.52 23.28
C ASP A 313 -6.71 -20.86 23.59
N GLN A 314 -6.09 -21.50 22.59
CA GLN A 314 -5.36 -22.75 22.75
C GLN A 314 -3.91 -22.55 23.20
N TYR A 315 -3.41 -21.31 23.18
CA TYR A 315 -2.10 -20.98 23.71
C TYR A 315 -2.20 -20.67 25.20
N SER A 316 -1.42 -21.37 26.02
CA SER A 316 -1.25 -20.96 27.42
C SER A 316 -0.43 -19.67 27.47
N ARG A 317 -0.85 -18.73 28.31
CA ARG A 317 -0.16 -17.46 28.54
C ARG A 317 0.95 -17.60 29.57
N VAL A 318 2.08 -16.93 29.33
CA VAL A 318 3.23 -16.90 30.23
C VAL A 318 3.62 -15.46 30.50
N GLN A 319 3.72 -15.09 31.78
CA GLN A 319 4.24 -13.80 32.19
C GLN A 319 5.77 -13.80 32.06
N LEU A 320 6.30 -12.85 31.29
CA LEU A 320 7.74 -12.66 31.17
C LEU A 320 8.34 -12.01 32.44
N PRO A 321 9.66 -12.17 32.67
CA PRO A 321 10.35 -11.49 33.76
C PRO A 321 10.07 -9.98 33.75
N PRO A 322 9.90 -9.34 34.93
CA PRO A 322 9.66 -7.91 34.98
C PRO A 322 10.91 -7.14 34.50
N LEU A 323 10.69 -6.10 33.72
CA LEU A 323 11.72 -5.11 33.37
C LEU A 323 11.71 -3.94 34.37
N PRO A 324 12.85 -3.23 34.54
CA PRO A 324 12.90 -1.95 35.24
C PRO A 324 11.92 -0.94 34.64
N ASP A 325 11.58 0.08 35.43
CA ASP A 325 10.70 1.14 34.96
C ASP A 325 11.46 2.15 34.07
N TYR A 326 10.72 2.97 33.34
CA TYR A 326 11.27 3.98 32.45
C TYR A 326 10.53 5.31 32.60
N ASP A 327 11.27 6.34 32.98
CA ASP A 327 10.73 7.68 33.11
C ASP A 327 10.59 8.35 31.73
N PRO A 328 9.43 8.96 31.43
CA PRO A 328 9.23 9.80 30.25
C PRO A 328 9.98 11.13 30.42
N VAL A 329 11.25 11.20 29.99
CA VAL A 329 12.13 12.34 30.31
C VAL A 329 11.99 13.54 29.37
N GLN A 330 11.79 13.33 28.07
CA GLN A 330 11.69 14.42 27.08
C GLN A 330 10.71 14.08 25.95
N PHE A 331 9.93 15.08 25.53
CA PHE A 331 9.03 15.01 24.37
C PHE A 331 9.38 16.18 23.47
N ILE A 332 9.92 15.88 22.30
CA ILE A 332 10.57 16.86 21.43
C ILE A 332 9.83 16.92 20.11
N ARG A 333 9.41 18.12 19.73
CA ARG A 333 8.81 18.40 18.42
C ARG A 333 9.84 19.05 17.51
N CYS A 334 10.60 18.24 16.78
CA CYS A 334 11.74 18.70 15.98
C CYS A 334 11.58 18.50 14.47
N HIS A 335 10.50 17.86 14.01
CA HIS A 335 10.22 17.63 12.59
C HIS A 335 9.22 18.61 11.99
N SER A 336 8.81 19.66 12.73
CA SER A 336 7.79 20.59 12.27
C SER A 336 8.07 21.20 10.89
N HIS A 337 7.05 21.12 10.04
CA HIS A 337 6.94 21.85 8.80
C HIS A 337 7.05 23.36 9.07
N ASP A 338 7.94 24.02 8.34
CA ASP A 338 8.23 25.46 8.45
C ASP A 338 8.44 25.99 9.88
N ASN A 339 8.99 25.13 10.76
CA ASN A 339 9.21 25.45 12.17
C ASN A 339 7.94 25.86 12.93
N ASN A 340 6.76 25.43 12.46
CA ASN A 340 5.50 25.64 13.15
C ASN A 340 5.51 24.88 14.50
N PRO A 341 5.49 25.56 15.66
CA PRO A 341 5.48 24.88 16.95
C PRO A 341 4.22 24.04 17.15
N SER A 342 3.12 24.35 16.46
CA SER A 342 1.81 23.69 16.55
C SER A 342 1.61 22.56 15.53
N ASP A 343 2.62 22.22 14.72
CA ASP A 343 2.52 21.13 13.75
C ASP A 343 2.38 19.77 14.44
N ASP A 344 1.20 19.17 14.31
CA ASP A 344 0.84 17.83 14.75
C ASP A 344 0.50 16.88 13.60
N GLU A 345 0.82 17.26 12.35
CA GLU A 345 0.56 16.47 11.14
C GLU A 345 1.83 15.78 10.63
N THR A 346 3.01 16.37 10.87
CA THR A 346 4.28 15.77 10.44
C THR A 346 4.58 14.50 11.24
N LYS A 347 4.54 13.36 10.57
CA LYS A 347 4.90 12.06 11.16
C LYS A 347 6.42 11.94 11.33
N VAL A 348 6.84 11.40 12.48
CA VAL A 348 8.20 10.86 12.68
C VAL A 348 8.16 9.38 12.31
N TRP A 349 8.79 9.04 11.19
CA TRP A 349 8.66 7.72 10.58
C TRP A 349 9.63 6.69 11.14
N MET A 350 10.89 7.08 11.38
CA MET A 350 11.93 6.16 11.83
C MET A 350 12.86 6.83 12.84
N CYS A 351 13.32 6.04 13.81
CA CYS A 351 14.39 6.41 14.72
C CYS A 351 15.40 5.27 14.87
N ALA A 352 16.68 5.60 15.02
CA ALA A 352 17.73 4.62 15.30
C ALA A 352 18.90 5.26 16.04
N PHE A 353 19.42 4.55 17.04
CA PHE A 353 20.61 4.97 17.78
C PHE A 353 21.86 4.93 16.90
N GLN A 354 22.70 5.93 17.05
CA GLN A 354 24.00 5.97 16.42
C GLN A 354 24.89 4.86 17.02
N PRO A 355 25.49 3.97 16.19
CA PRO A 355 26.46 2.99 16.67
C PRO A 355 27.67 3.68 17.27
N ASP A 356 28.25 3.13 18.33
CA ASP A 356 29.48 3.66 18.92
C ASP A 356 30.69 3.22 18.09
N PRO A 357 31.39 4.14 17.38
CA PRO A 357 32.55 3.78 16.56
C PRO A 357 33.71 3.21 17.38
N ARG A 358 33.73 3.46 18.69
CA ARG A 358 34.80 3.00 19.59
C ARG A 358 34.49 1.66 20.22
N LYS A 359 33.24 1.19 20.11
CA LYS A 359 32.75 -0.01 20.77
C LYS A 359 31.77 -0.76 19.85
N PRO A 360 32.28 -1.65 18.99
CA PRO A 360 31.45 -2.43 18.09
C PRO A 360 30.31 -3.17 18.81
N GLY A 361 29.09 -3.01 18.31
CA GLY A 361 27.87 -3.59 18.90
C GLY A 361 27.20 -2.73 19.97
N GLU A 362 27.88 -1.71 20.51
CA GLU A 362 27.27 -0.72 21.38
C GLU A 362 26.73 0.49 20.59
N THR A 363 25.87 1.25 21.24
CA THR A 363 25.27 2.49 20.73
C THR A 363 25.69 3.66 21.61
N THR A 364 25.85 4.83 21.01
CA THR A 364 25.97 6.08 21.78
C THR A 364 24.62 6.51 22.37
N ASN A 365 24.58 7.63 23.10
CA ASN A 365 23.32 8.25 23.55
C ASN A 365 22.63 9.09 22.45
N ILE A 366 23.18 9.13 21.24
CA ILE A 366 22.66 9.93 20.14
C ILE A 366 21.68 9.07 19.34
N VAL A 367 20.47 9.57 19.16
CA VAL A 367 19.46 8.98 18.27
C VAL A 367 19.28 9.86 17.04
N ALA A 368 19.23 9.24 15.87
CA ALA A 368 18.76 9.90 14.65
C ALA A 368 17.27 9.63 14.45
N THR A 369 16.55 10.64 14.00
CA THR A 369 15.12 10.55 13.66
C THR A 369 14.87 11.17 12.29
N CYS A 370 13.92 10.64 11.52
CA CYS A 370 13.50 11.23 10.25
C CYS A 370 11.98 11.35 10.15
N GLY A 371 11.53 12.41 9.48
CA GLY A 371 10.11 12.75 9.33
C GLY A 371 9.95 14.07 8.58
N GLY A 372 8.97 14.13 7.67
CA GLY A 372 8.86 15.24 6.71
C GLY A 372 10.20 15.47 6.00
N LYS A 373 10.58 16.73 5.78
CA LYS A 373 11.86 17.09 5.13
C LYS A 373 13.06 17.04 6.06
N ILE A 374 12.90 16.50 7.28
CA ILE A 374 13.82 16.77 8.37
C ILE A 374 14.45 15.49 8.90
N VAL A 375 15.77 15.56 9.12
CA VAL A 375 16.55 14.59 9.89
C VAL A 375 17.13 15.28 11.12
N CYS A 376 16.87 14.72 12.30
CA CYS A 376 17.34 15.26 13.57
C CYS A 376 18.29 14.28 14.26
N PHE A 377 19.25 14.82 15.01
CA PHE A 377 20.17 14.06 15.87
C PHE A 377 20.01 14.58 17.29
N ILE A 378 19.60 13.70 18.20
CA ILE A 378 19.17 14.08 19.55
C ILE A 378 20.05 13.35 20.55
N ASP A 379 20.61 14.09 21.50
CA ASP A 379 21.29 13.50 22.66
C ASP A 379 20.23 13.14 23.71
N CYS A 380 20.00 11.83 23.90
CA CYS A 380 18.98 11.32 24.82
C CYS A 380 19.27 11.63 26.29
N GLN A 381 20.54 11.88 26.64
CA GLN A 381 20.92 12.20 28.02
C GLN A 381 20.51 13.63 28.40
N THR A 382 20.56 14.56 27.45
CA THR A 382 20.27 15.99 27.68
C THR A 382 18.96 16.47 27.06
N GLY A 383 18.37 15.70 26.13
CA GLY A 383 17.21 16.11 25.35
C GLY A 383 17.49 17.15 24.28
N ARG A 384 18.78 17.45 24.00
CA ARG A 384 19.15 18.49 23.05
C ARG A 384 19.14 17.94 21.62
N VAL A 385 18.43 18.63 20.73
CA VAL A 385 18.58 18.44 19.27
C VAL A 385 19.93 19.02 18.88
N MET A 386 20.92 18.16 18.69
CA MET A 386 22.29 18.56 18.37
C MET A 386 22.43 19.08 16.94
N LYS A 387 21.71 18.44 16.00
CA LYS A 387 21.77 18.74 14.56
C LYS A 387 20.39 18.54 13.96
N ARG A 388 20.05 19.39 12.99
CA ARG A 388 18.80 19.32 12.23
C ARG A 388 19.11 19.65 10.78
N TYR A 389 18.86 18.71 9.89
CA TYR A 389 19.01 18.87 8.45
C TYR A 389 17.62 18.97 7.83
N LYS A 390 17.43 19.95 6.94
CA LYS A 390 16.19 20.14 6.17
C LYS A 390 16.52 19.99 4.69
N ASP A 391 15.82 19.11 4.01
CA ASP A 391 15.94 18.99 2.57
C ASP A 391 15.29 20.18 1.84
N ASN A 392 15.91 20.59 0.73
CA ASN A 392 15.44 21.73 -0.06
C ASN A 392 14.36 21.32 -1.09
N HIS A 393 14.23 20.03 -1.40
CA HIS A 393 13.23 19.56 -2.35
C HIS A 393 11.82 19.70 -1.78
N LYS A 394 10.91 20.24 -2.59
CA LYS A 394 9.56 20.61 -2.13
C LYS A 394 8.69 19.41 -1.76
N ASP A 395 8.91 18.27 -2.39
CA ASP A 395 8.08 17.08 -2.21
C ASP A 395 8.79 15.99 -1.40
N GLU A 396 9.94 16.30 -0.79
CA GLU A 396 10.65 15.33 0.05
C GLU A 396 9.89 15.06 1.35
N SER A 397 9.87 13.78 1.73
CA SER A 397 9.46 13.32 3.05
C SER A 397 10.24 12.05 3.38
N PHE A 398 11.11 12.11 4.39
CA PHE A 398 11.96 10.99 4.78
C PHE A 398 11.17 9.95 5.55
N PHE A 399 11.25 8.70 5.10
CA PHE A 399 10.52 7.55 5.66
C PHE A 399 11.44 6.60 6.42
N CYS A 400 12.70 6.49 6.01
CA CYS A 400 13.62 5.51 6.57
C CYS A 400 15.05 6.05 6.74
N LEU A 401 15.78 5.40 7.63
CA LEU A 401 17.19 5.68 7.90
C LEU A 401 17.92 4.40 8.28
N ALA A 402 19.23 4.35 8.05
CA ALA A 402 20.09 3.24 8.44
C ALA A 402 21.50 3.74 8.77
N TRP A 403 22.10 3.18 9.82
CA TRP A 403 23.46 3.50 10.25
C TRP A 403 24.46 2.45 9.75
N THR A 404 25.67 2.90 9.46
CA THR A 404 26.87 2.06 9.33
C THR A 404 28.05 2.70 10.04
N THR A 405 29.10 1.93 10.31
CA THR A 405 30.38 2.43 10.80
C THR A 405 31.47 1.97 9.85
N ILE A 406 32.15 2.92 9.22
CA ILE A 406 33.31 2.66 8.39
C ILE A 406 34.54 2.59 9.32
N PRO A 407 35.26 1.47 9.37
CA PRO A 407 36.44 1.33 10.22
C PRO A 407 37.60 2.19 9.71
N ALA A 408 38.47 2.62 10.62
CA ALA A 408 39.72 3.29 10.30
C ALA A 408 40.64 2.36 9.49
N ASP A 409 41.24 2.88 8.41
CA ASP A 409 42.27 2.18 7.63
C ASP A 409 43.69 2.60 8.03
N GLY A 410 43.84 3.61 8.91
CA GLY A 410 45.11 4.14 9.37
C GLY A 410 45.84 5.04 8.36
N GLU A 411 45.35 5.13 7.13
CA GLU A 411 45.92 5.96 6.06
C GLU A 411 45.03 7.16 5.77
N SER A 412 43.80 6.92 5.30
CA SER A 412 42.81 7.93 4.93
C SER A 412 41.89 8.28 6.10
N LEU A 413 41.60 7.29 6.95
CA LEU A 413 40.76 7.40 8.14
C LEU A 413 41.56 7.07 9.39
N LYS A 414 41.66 8.06 10.29
CA LYS A 414 42.35 7.91 11.58
C LYS A 414 41.50 7.25 12.66
N GLU A 415 40.18 7.40 12.57
CA GLU A 415 39.21 6.86 13.52
C GLU A 415 38.00 6.33 12.77
N ASP A 416 37.30 5.37 13.37
CA ASP A 416 36.04 4.82 12.84
C ASP A 416 34.98 5.92 12.71
N VAL A 417 34.23 5.90 11.61
CA VAL A 417 33.28 6.96 11.25
C VAL A 417 31.87 6.39 11.09
N SER A 418 30.91 6.93 11.85
CA SER A 418 29.49 6.65 11.61
C SER A 418 28.97 7.40 10.39
N ILE A 419 28.28 6.68 9.51
CA ILE A 419 27.55 7.23 8.36
C ILE A 419 26.07 6.91 8.53
N LEU A 420 25.22 7.89 8.24
CA LEU A 420 23.78 7.72 8.21
C LEU A 420 23.29 7.81 6.77
N ALA A 421 22.62 6.77 6.29
CA ALA A 421 21.81 6.84 5.08
C ALA A 421 20.37 7.19 5.46
N VAL A 422 19.73 8.07 4.69
CA VAL A 422 18.30 8.39 4.82
C VAL A 422 17.66 8.43 3.44
N ALA A 423 16.40 8.05 3.37
CA ALA A 423 15.65 8.07 2.13
C ALA A 423 14.14 8.23 2.39
N GLY A 424 13.40 8.50 1.32
CA GLY A 424 11.97 8.79 1.43
C GLY A 424 11.28 8.99 0.10
N ASN A 425 10.40 9.98 0.05
CA ASN A 425 9.40 10.16 -0.98
C ASN A 425 9.97 10.33 -2.40
N ASN A 426 11.13 10.97 -2.56
CA ASN A 426 11.70 11.26 -3.89
C ASN A 426 12.53 10.10 -4.49
N GLY A 427 12.67 8.98 -3.79
CA GLY A 427 13.46 7.83 -4.28
C GLY A 427 14.97 8.06 -4.26
N LEU A 428 15.46 9.09 -3.57
CA LEU A 428 16.89 9.40 -3.43
C LEU A 428 17.40 8.92 -2.07
N ILE A 429 18.61 8.35 -2.05
CA ILE A 429 19.31 8.03 -0.81
C ILE A 429 20.33 9.14 -0.54
N LYS A 430 20.29 9.74 0.65
CA LYS A 430 21.22 10.78 1.07
C LYS A 430 22.15 10.25 2.15
N LEU A 431 23.45 10.45 1.99
CA LEU A 431 24.47 9.99 2.92
C LEU A 431 25.02 11.15 3.74
N PHE A 432 24.96 11.00 5.06
CA PHE A 432 25.39 11.98 6.03
C PHE A 432 26.58 11.46 6.82
N GLN A 433 27.56 12.33 7.05
CA GLN A 433 28.58 12.16 8.08
C GLN A 433 28.30 13.12 9.23
N PRO A 434 27.63 12.67 10.30
CA PRO A 434 27.11 13.59 11.29
C PRO A 434 28.22 14.34 12.04
N SER A 435 29.36 13.72 12.32
CA SER A 435 30.49 14.36 13.03
C SER A 435 30.99 15.62 12.32
N GLN A 436 31.08 15.56 10.99
CA GLN A 436 31.54 16.68 10.14
C GLN A 436 30.42 17.62 9.69
N ARG A 437 29.17 17.24 9.94
CA ARG A 437 27.95 18.00 9.57
C ARG A 437 27.75 18.16 8.07
N VAL A 438 28.13 17.14 7.30
CA VAL A 438 28.08 17.16 5.84
C VAL A 438 27.16 16.05 5.33
N MET A 439 26.33 16.39 4.33
CA MET A 439 25.73 15.43 3.41
C MET A 439 26.65 15.34 2.20
N PHE A 440 27.30 14.19 1.99
CA PHE A 440 28.41 14.07 1.04
C PHE A 440 28.03 13.34 -0.25
N ALA A 441 26.85 12.71 -0.28
CA ALA A 441 26.32 12.09 -1.49
C ALA A 441 24.80 12.03 -1.51
N THR A 442 24.28 12.08 -2.75
CA THR A 442 22.91 11.73 -3.10
C THR A 442 22.99 10.62 -4.13
N MET A 443 22.34 9.48 -3.87
CA MET A 443 22.35 8.31 -4.72
C MET A 443 21.02 8.19 -5.44
N GLU A 444 21.09 8.02 -6.76
CA GLU A 444 19.94 7.88 -7.66
C GLU A 444 19.83 6.44 -8.18
N GLY A 445 18.60 5.93 -8.28
CA GLY A 445 18.32 4.72 -9.06
C GLY A 445 16.94 4.08 -8.82
N HIS A 446 16.31 4.34 -7.68
CA HIS A 446 14.91 3.99 -7.48
C HIS A 446 13.99 4.92 -8.27
N ARG A 447 12.82 4.39 -8.66
CA ARG A 447 11.82 5.11 -9.48
C ARG A 447 10.60 5.57 -8.70
N SER A 448 10.53 5.20 -7.43
CA SER A 448 9.47 5.55 -6.49
C SER A 448 10.10 5.78 -5.12
N TYR A 449 9.29 6.10 -4.11
CA TYR A 449 9.77 6.32 -2.76
C TYR A 449 10.47 5.09 -2.19
N ILE A 450 11.45 5.33 -1.33
CA ILE A 450 12.19 4.31 -0.60
C ILE A 450 11.58 4.19 0.79
N SER A 451 11.10 3.00 1.11
CA SER A 451 10.38 2.66 2.34
C SER A 451 11.30 2.09 3.41
N CYS A 452 12.42 1.46 3.03
CA CYS A 452 13.35 0.87 3.98
C CYS A 452 14.81 0.88 3.50
N LEU A 453 15.72 0.94 4.48
CA LEU A 453 17.17 0.88 4.30
C LEU A 453 17.77 -0.06 5.34
N THR A 454 18.77 -0.85 4.95
CA THR A 454 19.58 -1.62 5.91
C THR A 454 20.98 -1.85 5.38
N PHE A 455 22.00 -1.64 6.22
CA PHE A 455 23.39 -1.93 5.86
C PHE A 455 23.72 -3.40 6.08
N HIS A 456 24.65 -3.93 5.30
CA HIS A 456 25.21 -5.24 5.57
C HIS A 456 26.02 -5.19 6.88
N PRO A 457 25.77 -6.09 7.86
CA PRO A 457 26.39 -5.97 9.19
C PRO A 457 27.91 -6.16 9.22
N GLU A 458 28.48 -6.88 8.25
CA GLU A 458 29.94 -7.13 8.14
C GLU A 458 30.62 -6.37 7.00
N GLU A 459 29.86 -5.79 6.06
CA GLU A 459 30.39 -5.12 4.87
C GLU A 459 29.88 -3.68 4.88
N PRO A 460 30.59 -2.75 5.55
CA PRO A 460 30.00 -1.50 6.00
C PRO A 460 29.70 -0.51 4.87
N THR A 461 30.21 -0.74 3.65
CA THR A 461 29.85 0.03 2.46
C THR A 461 28.66 -0.56 1.69
N GLN A 462 28.19 -1.75 2.04
CA GLN A 462 27.06 -2.37 1.35
C GLN A 462 25.74 -1.96 1.97
N LEU A 463 24.88 -1.34 1.16
CA LEU A 463 23.56 -0.86 1.58
C LEU A 463 22.48 -1.55 0.75
N PHE A 464 21.43 -2.02 1.40
CA PHE A 464 20.20 -2.45 0.77
C PHE A 464 19.14 -1.35 0.91
N SER A 465 18.43 -1.05 -0.17
CA SER A 465 17.27 -0.13 -0.16
C SER A 465 16.06 -0.77 -0.81
N GLY A 466 14.92 -0.77 -0.12
CA GLY A 466 13.64 -1.26 -0.65
C GLY A 466 12.71 -0.11 -1.01
N SER A 467 12.00 -0.25 -2.13
CA SER A 467 11.12 0.79 -2.67
C SER A 467 9.80 0.21 -3.14
N ARG A 468 8.79 1.09 -3.24
CA ARG A 468 7.50 0.83 -3.89
C ARG A 468 7.59 0.54 -5.39
N ASP A 469 8.74 0.75 -6.01
CA ASP A 469 8.94 0.31 -7.40
C ASP A 469 9.08 -1.22 -7.55
N GLY A 470 8.87 -1.99 -6.47
CA GLY A 470 8.98 -3.44 -6.44
C GLY A 470 10.42 -3.96 -6.42
N ARG A 471 11.39 -3.08 -6.13
CA ARG A 471 12.82 -3.40 -6.17
C ARG A 471 13.46 -3.20 -4.81
N ILE A 472 14.38 -4.10 -4.51
CA ILE A 472 15.41 -3.90 -3.50
C ILE A 472 16.74 -3.75 -4.23
N ILE A 473 17.47 -2.67 -4.01
CA ILE A 473 18.75 -2.45 -4.66
C ILE A 473 19.87 -2.66 -3.64
N LEU A 474 20.89 -3.44 -4.03
CA LEU A 474 22.16 -3.53 -3.32
C LEU A 474 23.13 -2.51 -3.92
N TRP A 475 23.67 -1.66 -3.06
CA TRP A 475 24.62 -0.61 -3.37
C TRP A 475 25.96 -0.89 -2.70
N ASP A 476 27.02 -0.40 -3.33
CA ASP A 476 28.26 -0.06 -2.66
C ASP A 476 28.28 1.46 -2.53
N ILE A 477 28.22 2.00 -1.31
CA ILE A 477 28.28 3.45 -1.09
C ILE A 477 29.67 4.02 -1.36
N GLY A 478 30.67 3.16 -1.56
CA GLY A 478 32.07 3.51 -1.71
C GLY A 478 32.68 4.01 -0.39
N MET A 479 34.00 4.08 -0.35
CA MET A 479 34.70 4.78 0.72
C MET A 479 34.60 6.28 0.45
N PRO A 480 34.01 7.08 1.36
CA PRO A 480 34.01 8.52 1.21
C PRO A 480 35.44 9.06 1.19
N ASP A 481 35.74 9.92 0.24
CA ASP A 481 36.92 10.76 0.31
C ASP A 481 36.65 11.85 1.36
N PHE A 482 37.31 11.77 2.50
CA PHE A 482 37.12 12.70 3.61
C PHE A 482 37.87 14.03 3.43
N THR A 483 38.66 14.18 2.36
CA THR A 483 39.26 15.47 2.02
C THR A 483 38.28 16.34 1.22
N ASP A 484 37.68 15.75 0.18
CA ASP A 484 36.74 16.44 -0.71
C ASP A 484 35.25 16.19 -0.36
N TYR A 485 34.97 15.32 0.61
CA TYR A 485 33.62 14.86 0.97
C TYR A 485 32.81 14.42 -0.25
N THR A 486 33.41 13.55 -1.07
CA THR A 486 32.73 12.93 -2.21
C THR A 486 32.87 11.42 -2.11
N THR A 487 31.94 10.67 -2.68
CA THR A 487 32.09 9.22 -2.84
C THR A 487 31.65 8.79 -4.24
N LYS A 488 32.22 7.69 -4.71
CA LYS A 488 31.80 7.03 -5.95
C LYS A 488 31.00 5.79 -5.58
N TYR A 489 29.72 5.98 -5.33
CA TYR A 489 28.80 4.88 -5.11
C TYR A 489 28.53 4.09 -6.40
N ARG A 490 28.12 2.83 -6.26
CA ARG A 490 27.77 1.94 -7.37
C ARG A 490 26.53 1.15 -7.03
N GLN A 491 25.63 1.04 -8.00
CA GLN A 491 24.57 0.05 -7.95
C GLN A 491 25.16 -1.32 -8.30
N LEU A 492 25.10 -2.28 -7.38
CA LEU A 492 25.66 -3.62 -7.58
C LEU A 492 24.64 -4.59 -8.18
N LEU A 493 23.43 -4.64 -7.63
CA LEU A 493 22.43 -5.67 -7.98
C LEU A 493 21.00 -5.18 -7.69
N VAL A 494 20.02 -5.66 -8.47
CA VAL A 494 18.59 -5.43 -8.22
C VAL A 494 17.90 -6.74 -7.83
N LEU A 495 17.32 -6.80 -6.65
CA LEU A 495 16.47 -7.89 -6.21
C LEU A 495 15.01 -7.53 -6.51
N LYS A 496 14.26 -8.47 -7.07
CA LYS A 496 12.86 -8.26 -7.41
C LYS A 496 11.99 -8.79 -6.28
N ALA A 497 11.23 -7.92 -5.62
CA ALA A 497 10.13 -8.34 -4.76
C ALA A 497 8.89 -8.48 -5.68
N PRO A 498 8.39 -9.70 -5.96
CA PRO A 498 7.40 -9.91 -7.02
C PRO A 498 6.10 -9.14 -6.76
N GLY A 499 5.86 -8.04 -7.47
CA GLY A 499 4.61 -7.27 -7.44
C GLY A 499 4.24 -6.69 -6.07
N THR A 500 5.25 -6.34 -5.26
CA THR A 500 5.11 -5.99 -3.84
C THR A 500 6.03 -4.85 -3.41
N ASP A 501 5.60 -4.08 -2.42
CA ASP A 501 6.37 -3.01 -1.80
C ASP A 501 7.22 -3.57 -0.66
N ALA A 502 8.55 -3.41 -0.71
CA ALA A 502 9.41 -3.79 0.40
C ALA A 502 9.31 -2.76 1.54
N VAL A 503 8.63 -3.10 2.63
CA VAL A 503 8.34 -2.19 3.76
C VAL A 503 9.44 -2.21 4.82
N ASN A 504 10.11 -3.35 5.00
CA ASN A 504 11.17 -3.52 5.99
C ASN A 504 12.22 -4.53 5.52
N LEU A 505 13.47 -4.38 5.98
CA LEU A 505 14.58 -5.25 5.59
C LEU A 505 15.37 -5.70 6.82
N SER A 506 15.78 -6.97 6.82
CA SER A 506 16.64 -7.54 7.86
C SER A 506 17.68 -8.47 7.26
N VAL A 507 18.90 -8.42 7.78
CA VAL A 507 20.04 -9.23 7.29
C VAL A 507 20.45 -10.21 8.38
N SER A 508 20.37 -11.51 8.10
CA SER A 508 20.89 -12.57 8.96
C SER A 508 22.08 -13.25 8.30
N LEU A 509 23.28 -12.93 8.77
CA LEU A 509 24.53 -13.52 8.27
C LEU A 509 24.64 -15.01 8.61
N SER A 510 24.19 -15.41 9.80
CA SER A 510 24.27 -16.81 10.24
C SER A 510 23.37 -17.74 9.43
N CYS A 511 22.29 -17.20 8.87
CA CYS A 511 21.37 -17.90 8.00
C CYS A 511 21.65 -17.65 6.52
N ASP A 512 22.64 -16.81 6.18
CA ASP A 512 22.95 -16.40 4.80
C ASP A 512 21.74 -15.77 4.08
N LEU A 513 20.94 -14.94 4.77
CA LEU A 513 19.70 -14.38 4.19
C LEU A 513 19.58 -12.87 4.36
N LEU A 514 19.18 -12.20 3.28
CA LEU A 514 18.43 -10.94 3.32
C LEU A 514 16.94 -11.26 3.32
N ILE A 515 16.19 -10.67 4.24
CA ILE A 515 14.75 -10.88 4.42
C ILE A 515 14.06 -9.54 4.23
N ALA A 516 12.99 -9.53 3.43
CA ALA A 516 12.15 -8.37 3.20
C ALA A 516 10.72 -8.66 3.68
N GLY A 517 10.21 -7.77 4.52
CA GLY A 517 8.79 -7.71 4.86
C GLY A 517 8.12 -6.83 3.83
N CYS A 518 7.09 -7.34 3.18
CA CYS A 518 6.40 -6.65 2.10
C CYS A 518 4.91 -6.49 2.41
N ASP A 519 4.23 -5.73 1.57
CA ASP A 519 2.77 -5.54 1.59
C ASP A 519 1.96 -6.83 1.38
N LYS A 520 2.48 -7.83 0.66
CA LYS A 520 1.77 -9.10 0.42
C LYS A 520 2.32 -10.32 1.15
N SER A 521 3.61 -10.31 1.46
CA SER A 521 4.30 -11.50 1.96
C SER A 521 5.66 -11.14 2.56
N CYS A 522 6.44 -12.15 2.95
CA CYS A 522 7.81 -11.99 3.43
C CYS A 522 8.77 -12.79 2.54
N TYR A 523 9.68 -12.13 1.83
CA TYR A 523 10.59 -12.78 0.88
C TYR A 523 12.03 -12.82 1.41
N ALA A 524 12.82 -13.78 0.93
CA ALA A 524 14.24 -13.83 1.27
C ALA A 524 15.15 -14.26 0.12
N TRP A 525 16.38 -13.74 0.14
CA TRP A 525 17.44 -13.99 -0.83
C TRP A 525 18.70 -14.45 -0.12
N ARG A 526 19.44 -15.37 -0.73
CA ARG A 526 20.73 -15.81 -0.18
C ARG A 526 21.83 -14.79 -0.44
N LEU A 527 22.50 -14.34 0.62
CA LEU A 527 23.57 -13.34 0.53
C LEU A 527 24.75 -13.88 -0.31
N SER A 528 25.16 -15.12 -0.08
CA SER A 528 26.23 -15.80 -0.81
C SER A 528 25.96 -16.02 -2.30
N LYS A 529 24.72 -15.79 -2.76
CA LYS A 529 24.28 -15.96 -4.15
C LYS A 529 23.84 -14.65 -4.82
N LEU A 530 24.11 -13.51 -4.19
CA LEU A 530 23.86 -12.18 -4.76
C LEU A 530 24.88 -11.87 -5.86
N THR A 531 24.63 -12.43 -7.04
CA THR A 531 25.45 -12.22 -8.25
C THR A 531 24.57 -11.87 -9.44
N GLY A 532 25.15 -11.23 -10.46
CA GLY A 532 24.44 -10.88 -11.70
C GLY A 532 23.83 -9.47 -11.65
N LYS A 533 22.85 -9.21 -12.53
CA LYS A 533 22.19 -7.89 -12.63
C LYS A 533 20.85 -7.83 -11.91
N ALA A 534 20.11 -8.95 -11.88
CA ALA A 534 18.86 -9.05 -11.16
C ALA A 534 18.62 -10.47 -10.62
N ARG A 535 17.88 -10.59 -9.51
CA ARG A 535 17.58 -11.88 -8.88
C ARG A 535 16.16 -11.93 -8.29
N ASP A 536 15.47 -13.05 -8.49
CA ASP A 536 14.20 -13.39 -7.84
C ASP A 536 14.44 -13.97 -6.43
N PRO A 537 13.44 -13.96 -5.53
CA PRO A 537 13.61 -14.48 -4.17
C PRO A 537 13.89 -15.98 -4.16
N ASP A 538 14.77 -16.41 -3.25
CA ASP A 538 15.04 -17.82 -3.00
C ASP A 538 13.88 -18.44 -2.17
N LEU A 539 13.35 -17.69 -1.20
CA LEU A 539 12.29 -18.14 -0.29
C LEU A 539 11.14 -17.13 -0.20
N GLU A 540 9.95 -17.65 0.08
CA GLU A 540 8.78 -16.90 0.51
C GLU A 540 8.31 -17.49 1.84
N PHE A 541 8.28 -16.69 2.90
CA PHE A 541 7.82 -17.08 4.22
C PHE A 541 6.35 -16.73 4.38
N LEU A 542 5.51 -17.75 4.61
CA LEU A 542 4.09 -17.54 4.87
C LEU A 542 3.86 -17.39 6.36
N HIS A 543 3.48 -16.19 6.78
CA HIS A 543 2.99 -15.95 8.13
C HIS A 543 1.74 -16.78 8.40
N PRO A 544 1.62 -17.34 9.61
CA PRO A 544 0.53 -18.25 9.84
C PRO A 544 -0.76 -17.45 10.08
N GLN A 545 -1.90 -18.01 9.69
CA GLN A 545 -3.21 -17.34 9.69
C GLN A 545 -4.20 -18.04 10.64
N GLU A 546 -5.12 -17.29 11.23
CA GLU A 546 -6.24 -17.87 12.00
C GLU A 546 -7.28 -18.50 11.05
N LYS A 547 -7.87 -19.63 11.46
CA LYS A 547 -8.76 -20.53 10.69
C LYS A 547 -9.97 -19.89 9.98
N ALA A 548 -10.24 -18.59 10.16
CA ALA A 548 -11.42 -17.90 9.65
C ALA A 548 -11.13 -16.90 8.52
N VAL A 549 -9.87 -16.67 8.14
CA VAL A 549 -9.52 -15.80 7.01
C VAL A 549 -9.38 -16.66 5.75
N LEU A 550 -10.06 -16.25 4.67
CA LEU A 550 -10.00 -16.91 3.37
C LEU A 550 -8.54 -16.96 2.86
N GLN A 551 -8.19 -18.06 2.20
CA GLN A 551 -6.82 -18.47 1.83
C GLN A 551 -6.10 -17.59 0.78
N ASP A 552 -6.56 -16.35 0.54
CA ASP A 552 -6.12 -15.47 -0.56
C ASP A 552 -5.89 -13.99 -0.18
N GLU A 553 -5.90 -13.64 1.12
CA GLU A 553 -5.62 -12.26 1.56
C GLU A 553 -4.10 -11.99 1.60
N ASP A 554 -3.67 -10.93 0.91
CA ASP A 554 -2.31 -10.39 0.96
C ASP A 554 -1.96 -9.96 2.40
N VAL A 555 -0.80 -10.40 2.90
CA VAL A 555 -0.38 -10.15 4.29
C VAL A 555 0.71 -9.08 4.34
N VAL A 556 0.37 -7.92 4.93
CA VAL A 556 1.36 -6.85 5.15
C VAL A 556 2.25 -7.19 6.34
N VAL A 557 3.54 -7.38 6.08
CA VAL A 557 4.60 -7.59 7.08
C VAL A 557 5.44 -6.32 7.18
N ASP A 558 5.07 -5.43 8.10
CA ASP A 558 5.66 -4.09 8.23
C ASP A 558 6.78 -3.99 9.28
N GLY A 559 6.86 -4.95 10.20
CA GLY A 559 7.91 -5.03 11.22
C GLY A 559 8.76 -6.28 11.06
N LEU A 560 10.07 -6.12 10.91
CA LEU A 560 11.05 -7.22 10.98
C LEU A 560 12.21 -6.84 11.91
N LEU A 561 12.49 -7.69 12.91
CA LEU A 561 13.56 -7.50 13.87
C LEU A 561 14.37 -8.76 14.07
N LEU A 562 15.65 -8.72 13.70
CA LEU A 562 16.59 -9.77 14.06
C LEU A 562 17.02 -9.60 15.51
N LEU A 563 16.66 -10.55 16.37
CA LEU A 563 16.90 -10.51 17.82
C LEU A 563 18.18 -11.24 18.24
N SER A 564 18.59 -12.20 17.41
CA SER A 564 19.85 -12.93 17.52
C SER A 564 20.17 -13.52 16.15
N ASN A 565 21.31 -14.18 16.01
CA ASN A 565 21.78 -14.80 14.76
C ASN A 565 20.68 -15.47 13.93
N ASN A 566 19.78 -16.25 14.55
CA ASN A 566 18.74 -17.00 13.87
C ASN A 566 17.31 -16.69 14.36
N CYS A 567 17.12 -15.82 15.35
CA CYS A 567 15.78 -15.54 15.88
C CYS A 567 15.29 -14.18 15.39
N ILE A 568 14.11 -14.17 14.81
CA ILE A 568 13.48 -12.98 14.25
C ILE A 568 12.10 -12.78 14.88
N ALA A 569 11.74 -11.54 15.12
CA ALA A 569 10.38 -11.12 15.42
C ALA A 569 9.79 -10.42 14.20
N SER A 570 8.59 -10.81 13.80
CA SER A 570 7.87 -10.18 12.68
C SER A 570 6.51 -9.68 13.13
N LYS A 571 6.16 -8.46 12.71
CA LYS A 571 4.84 -7.85 12.87
C LYS A 571 4.03 -8.04 11.59
N GLN A 572 2.75 -8.34 11.77
CA GLN A 572 1.78 -8.37 10.70
C GLN A 572 0.68 -7.34 11.00
N VAL A 573 0.25 -6.59 10.00
CA VAL A 573 -0.87 -5.63 10.13
C VAL A 573 -2.17 -6.37 10.45
N GLY A 574 -2.99 -5.81 11.33
CA GLY A 574 -4.24 -6.43 11.77
C GLY A 574 -4.06 -7.61 12.73
N GLN A 575 -2.83 -7.89 13.20
CA GLN A 575 -2.57 -8.89 14.22
C GLN A 575 -2.25 -8.24 15.57
N SER A 576 -2.64 -8.92 16.65
CA SER A 576 -2.44 -8.50 18.05
C SER A 576 -1.24 -9.18 18.70
N CYS A 577 -0.22 -9.53 17.92
CA CYS A 577 1.03 -10.07 18.44
C CYS A 577 2.19 -9.94 17.46
N LEU A 578 3.42 -9.95 17.99
CA LEU A 578 4.61 -10.20 17.17
C LEU A 578 4.86 -11.70 17.13
N TYR A 579 5.12 -12.23 15.94
CA TYR A 579 5.52 -13.61 15.75
C TYR A 579 7.02 -13.75 15.99
N LEU A 580 7.39 -14.51 17.01
CA LEU A 580 8.77 -14.89 17.28
C LEU A 580 9.06 -16.24 16.60
N TRP A 581 10.09 -16.34 15.76
CA TRP A 581 10.41 -17.59 15.06
C TRP A 581 11.92 -17.77 14.83
N ASP A 582 12.32 -19.02 14.56
CA ASP A 582 13.72 -19.43 14.36
C ASP A 582 13.98 -19.61 12.85
N LEU A 583 14.66 -18.66 12.21
CA LEU A 583 14.99 -18.69 10.79
C LEU A 583 15.63 -20.00 10.37
N LYS A 584 16.55 -20.53 11.19
CA LYS A 584 17.30 -21.75 10.85
C LYS A 584 16.40 -22.98 10.72
N GLN A 585 15.26 -23.01 11.43
CA GLN A 585 14.28 -24.11 11.32
C GLN A 585 13.48 -24.07 10.01
N HIS A 586 13.53 -22.95 9.29
CA HIS A 586 12.77 -22.70 8.07
C HIS A 586 13.65 -22.65 6.82
N ILE A 587 14.95 -22.91 6.96
CA ILE A 587 15.86 -23.01 5.81
C ILE A 587 15.77 -24.44 5.25
N PRO A 588 15.44 -24.62 3.96
CA PRO A 588 15.40 -25.94 3.35
C PRO A 588 16.82 -26.51 3.17
N ASP A 589 16.96 -27.83 3.30
CA ASP A 589 18.24 -28.53 3.05
C ASP A 589 18.76 -28.31 1.62
N HIS A 590 17.83 -28.19 0.67
CA HIS A 590 18.10 -27.97 -0.74
C HIS A 590 17.18 -26.90 -1.32
N TYR A 591 17.77 -25.85 -1.88
CA TYR A 591 17.06 -24.78 -2.56
C TYR A 591 16.63 -25.22 -3.96
N LYS A 592 15.38 -24.91 -4.31
CA LYS A 592 14.85 -25.11 -5.67
C LYS A 592 15.29 -23.96 -6.60
N SER A 593 15.14 -24.16 -7.91
CA SER A 593 15.44 -23.12 -8.91
C SER A 593 14.43 -21.98 -8.92
N ARG A 594 13.20 -22.25 -8.45
CA ARG A 594 12.13 -21.27 -8.25
C ARG A 594 12.02 -20.92 -6.77
N THR A 595 11.41 -19.78 -6.49
CA THR A 595 11.08 -19.35 -5.13
C THR A 595 10.33 -20.45 -4.40
N GLN A 596 10.84 -20.83 -3.23
CA GLN A 596 10.26 -21.88 -2.41
C GLN A 596 9.44 -21.27 -1.28
N VAL A 597 8.17 -21.64 -1.24
CA VAL A 597 7.23 -21.23 -0.20
C VAL A 597 7.48 -22.07 1.06
N VAL A 598 7.65 -21.40 2.19
CA VAL A 598 7.96 -21.98 3.51
C VAL A 598 7.03 -21.40 4.56
N PRO A 599 6.10 -22.19 5.12
CA PRO A 599 5.26 -21.73 6.22
C PRO A 599 6.04 -21.46 7.50
N ILE A 600 5.79 -20.33 8.16
CA ILE A 600 6.38 -20.00 9.46
C ILE A 600 5.71 -20.83 10.56
N ILE A 601 6.53 -21.40 11.44
CA ILE A 601 6.15 -22.03 12.69
C ILE A 601 6.64 -21.13 13.83
N PRO A 602 5.74 -20.37 14.49
CA PRO A 602 6.12 -19.48 15.57
C PRO A 602 6.69 -20.27 16.75
N LEU A 603 7.81 -19.81 17.31
CA LEU A 603 8.27 -20.21 18.62
C LEU A 603 7.31 -19.69 19.69
N ALA A 604 6.95 -18.41 19.64
CA ALA A 604 6.08 -17.77 20.62
C ALA A 604 5.39 -16.55 20.00
N LEU A 605 4.37 -16.03 20.68
CA LEU A 605 3.63 -14.83 20.29
C LEU A 605 3.80 -13.76 21.37
N LEU A 606 4.35 -12.59 21.05
CA LEU A 606 4.49 -11.46 21.98
C LEU A 606 3.20 -10.65 21.96
N ASP A 607 2.45 -10.66 23.07
CA ASP A 607 1.08 -10.15 23.12
C ASP A 607 0.98 -8.63 23.24
N TYR A 608 0.29 -7.97 22.32
CA TYR A 608 -0.01 -6.54 22.40
C TYR A 608 -1.46 -6.25 21.95
N THR A 609 -1.94 -5.02 22.16
CA THR A 609 -3.30 -4.64 21.75
C THR A 609 -3.41 -4.46 20.25
N LEU A 610 -4.43 -5.07 19.61
CA LEU A 610 -4.62 -5.06 18.15
C LEU A 610 -4.26 -3.73 17.48
N LEU A 611 -3.33 -3.80 16.53
CA LEU A 611 -2.88 -2.66 15.73
C LEU A 611 -3.47 -2.79 14.33
N ASP A 612 -4.50 -1.99 14.07
CA ASP A 612 -5.01 -1.76 12.71
C ASP A 612 -4.31 -0.55 12.08
N VAL A 613 -2.99 -0.50 12.26
CA VAL A 613 -2.11 0.55 11.73
C VAL A 613 -0.88 -0.13 11.14
N ASP A 614 -0.58 0.24 9.91
CA ASP A 614 0.60 -0.15 9.14
C ASP A 614 1.79 0.76 9.45
N TYR A 615 2.98 0.36 9.00
CA TYR A 615 4.24 1.08 9.21
C TYR A 615 4.56 1.34 10.70
N VAL A 616 4.25 0.38 11.56
CA VAL A 616 4.66 0.40 12.97
C VAL A 616 5.90 -0.46 13.16
N TYR A 617 7.04 0.20 13.39
CA TYR A 617 8.36 -0.41 13.45
C TYR A 617 8.74 -0.74 14.91
N PRO A 618 8.76 -2.03 15.29
CA PRO A 618 9.24 -2.42 16.60
C PRO A 618 10.76 -2.18 16.71
N GLY A 619 11.28 -2.09 17.93
CA GLY A 619 12.71 -1.96 18.23
C GLY A 619 13.21 -3.05 19.16
N ALA A 620 14.52 -3.31 19.15
CA ALA A 620 15.14 -4.25 20.08
C ALA A 620 16.52 -3.78 20.53
N SER A 621 16.93 -4.20 21.73
CA SER A 621 18.30 -4.08 22.21
C SER A 621 19.06 -5.39 22.04
N GLN A 622 20.39 -5.30 22.02
CA GLN A 622 21.27 -6.47 22.05
C GLN A 622 21.06 -7.34 23.31
N GLY A 623 20.62 -6.73 24.41
CA GLY A 623 20.30 -7.42 25.67
C GLY A 623 19.04 -8.29 25.62
N GLY A 624 18.29 -8.30 24.52
CA GLY A 624 17.05 -9.09 24.37
C GLY A 624 15.80 -8.39 24.92
N VAL A 625 15.82 -7.06 25.05
CA VAL A 625 14.59 -6.28 25.26
C VAL A 625 13.98 -5.95 23.90
N VAL A 626 12.73 -6.36 23.68
CA VAL A 626 11.94 -6.03 22.49
C VAL A 626 10.87 -5.02 22.88
N CYS A 627 10.64 -4.03 22.02
CA CYS A 627 9.66 -2.98 22.23
C CYS A 627 8.80 -2.76 21.00
N VAL A 628 7.50 -2.52 21.19
CA VAL A 628 6.56 -2.15 20.13
C VAL A 628 5.55 -1.16 20.68
N GLY A 629 5.25 -0.14 19.90
CA GLY A 629 4.25 0.86 20.24
C GLY A 629 2.87 0.54 19.68
N ASP A 630 1.82 1.14 20.24
CA ASP A 630 0.45 1.01 19.73
C ASP A 630 -0.15 2.31 19.19
N ALA A 631 -1.40 2.21 18.73
CA ALA A 631 -2.19 3.31 18.20
C ALA A 631 -2.80 4.23 19.29
N ASP A 632 -2.61 3.90 20.57
CA ASP A 632 -3.11 4.64 21.74
C ASP A 632 -1.94 5.19 22.60
N GLY A 633 -0.72 5.17 22.09
CA GLY A 633 0.47 5.74 22.73
C GLY A 633 1.13 4.84 23.76
N LYS A 634 0.71 3.57 23.90
CA LYS A 634 1.32 2.62 24.84
C LYS A 634 2.53 1.95 24.24
N LEU A 635 3.57 1.81 25.05
CA LEU A 635 4.80 1.10 24.70
C LEU A 635 4.86 -0.24 25.42
N TYR A 636 4.80 -1.34 24.66
CA TYR A 636 4.89 -2.71 25.15
C TYR A 636 6.35 -3.15 25.14
N MET A 637 6.82 -3.72 26.25
CA MET A 637 8.21 -4.16 26.40
C MET A 637 8.28 -5.61 26.88
N TYR A 638 9.22 -6.37 26.33
CA TYR A 638 9.39 -7.79 26.58
C TYR A 638 10.86 -8.11 26.84
N ASP A 639 11.15 -8.78 27.96
CA ASP A 639 12.44 -9.45 28.17
C ASP A 639 12.41 -10.83 27.53
N VAL A 640 13.01 -10.94 26.34
CA VAL A 640 13.12 -12.20 25.59
C VAL A 640 14.53 -12.81 25.70
N ALA A 641 15.43 -12.25 26.50
CA ALA A 641 16.82 -12.70 26.60
C ALA A 641 16.92 -14.17 27.02
N THR A 642 16.06 -14.57 27.96
CA THR A 642 16.02 -15.96 28.46
C THR A 642 15.45 -16.93 27.42
N LEU A 643 14.50 -16.48 26.59
CA LEU A 643 13.92 -17.25 25.50
C LEU A 643 14.94 -17.57 24.41
N LEU A 644 15.69 -16.54 24.01
CA LEU A 644 16.77 -16.66 23.04
C LEU A 644 17.84 -17.68 23.50
N LYS A 645 18.06 -17.82 24.81
CA LYS A 645 19.04 -18.76 25.39
C LYS A 645 18.51 -20.18 25.57
N LYS A 646 17.28 -20.36 26.08
CA LYS A 646 16.80 -21.67 26.56
C LYS A 646 15.88 -22.43 25.61
N LYS A 647 15.34 -21.80 24.54
CA LYS A 647 14.35 -22.40 23.61
C LYS A 647 13.15 -23.11 24.30
N THR A 648 12.87 -22.81 25.58
CA THR A 648 11.94 -23.56 26.44
C THR A 648 10.48 -23.14 26.32
N GLN A 649 10.17 -21.94 25.81
CA GLN A 649 8.79 -21.46 25.69
C GLN A 649 8.30 -21.51 24.25
N ARG A 650 8.15 -22.73 23.72
CA ARG A 650 7.47 -22.96 22.45
C ARG A 650 5.96 -22.97 22.63
N ASP A 651 5.22 -22.52 21.63
CA ASP A 651 3.75 -22.52 21.60
C ASP A 651 3.13 -21.76 22.79
N LYS A 652 3.65 -20.56 23.12
CA LYS A 652 3.12 -19.71 24.20
C LYS A 652 2.77 -18.31 23.71
N ILE A 653 1.75 -17.72 24.34
CA ILE A 653 1.53 -16.27 24.30
C ILE A 653 2.30 -15.66 25.47
N LEU A 654 3.17 -14.72 25.17
CA LEU A 654 4.05 -14.05 26.12
C LEU A 654 3.46 -12.70 26.49
N ILE A 655 3.09 -12.55 27.74
CA ILE A 655 2.55 -11.30 28.28
C ILE A 655 3.72 -10.31 28.44
N PRO A 656 3.55 -9.03 28.05
CA PRO A 656 4.55 -8.01 28.23
C PRO A 656 5.17 -7.98 29.62
N SER A 657 6.50 -7.82 29.67
CA SER A 657 7.25 -7.55 30.91
C SER A 657 6.89 -6.19 31.51
N ARG A 658 6.52 -5.23 30.64
CA ARG A 658 6.11 -3.87 30.99
C ARG A 658 5.21 -3.30 29.89
N VAL A 659 4.28 -2.44 30.29
CA VAL A 659 3.51 -1.59 29.38
C VAL A 659 3.59 -0.18 29.93
N LEU A 660 4.23 0.73 29.21
CA LEU A 660 4.29 2.15 29.57
C LEU A 660 3.12 2.86 28.90
N PRO A 661 2.20 3.49 29.65
CA PRO A 661 1.10 4.24 29.07
C PRO A 661 1.60 5.57 28.48
N TRP A 662 0.80 6.16 27.60
CA TRP A 662 1.04 7.54 27.16
C TRP A 662 1.01 8.49 28.37
N PRO A 663 2.03 9.32 28.57
CA PRO A 663 2.13 10.16 29.76
C PRO A 663 1.30 11.43 29.63
N GLU A 664 0.97 12.04 30.77
CA GLU A 664 0.44 13.39 30.78
C GLU A 664 1.53 14.39 30.40
N LEU A 665 1.29 15.15 29.34
CA LEU A 665 2.24 16.11 28.80
C LEU A 665 1.99 17.50 29.37
N THR A 666 3.06 18.17 29.80
CA THR A 666 3.05 19.57 30.22
C THR A 666 4.01 20.37 29.36
N LEU A 667 3.59 21.58 28.95
CA LEU A 667 4.45 22.49 28.20
C LEU A 667 5.40 23.20 29.17
N LYS A 668 6.69 23.23 28.84
CA LYS A 668 7.66 24.03 29.60
C LYS A 668 7.38 25.53 29.53
N ASN A 669 6.75 25.99 28.43
CA ASN A 669 6.35 27.38 28.22
C ASN A 669 4.84 27.43 27.96
N ASN A 670 4.10 28.29 28.66
CA ASN A 670 2.67 28.51 28.43
C ASN A 670 2.46 29.18 27.06
N ILE A 671 2.27 28.36 26.02
CA ILE A 671 1.81 28.80 24.70
C ILE A 671 0.35 28.35 24.61
N GLU A 672 -0.59 29.31 24.68
CA GLU A 672 -2.04 29.03 24.72
C GLU A 672 -2.49 28.14 23.55
N ASP A 673 -1.96 28.37 22.35
CA ASP A 673 -2.26 27.62 21.12
C ASP A 673 -1.87 26.13 21.16
N MET A 674 -1.08 25.71 22.14
CA MET A 674 -0.56 24.34 22.25
C MET A 674 -1.34 23.49 23.25
N GLN A 675 -2.18 24.10 24.10
CA GLN A 675 -2.93 23.36 25.11
C GLN A 675 -3.99 22.45 24.49
N ASP A 676 -4.61 22.85 23.38
CA ASP A 676 -5.62 22.03 22.69
C ASP A 676 -5.01 20.89 21.86
N ILE A 677 -3.76 21.06 21.39
CA ILE A 677 -2.99 20.00 20.73
C ILE A 677 -2.65 18.87 21.71
N LEU A 678 -2.31 19.21 22.96
CA LEU A 678 -2.07 18.22 24.01
C LEU A 678 -3.34 17.46 24.44
N LYS A 679 -4.54 18.00 24.14
CA LYS A 679 -5.84 17.37 24.45
C LYS A 679 -6.35 16.47 23.31
N LYS A 680 -5.75 16.49 22.11
CA LYS A 680 -6.18 15.64 20.99
C LYS A 680 -6.01 14.15 21.32
N LYS A 681 -7.02 13.36 20.95
CA LYS A 681 -7.18 11.94 21.28
C LYS A 681 -6.49 11.03 20.26
N LYS A 682 -5.70 10.09 20.81
CA LYS A 682 -4.93 9.00 20.19
C LYS A 682 -3.65 9.44 19.48
N VAL A 683 -2.53 8.88 19.92
CA VAL A 683 -1.19 9.09 19.37
C VAL A 683 -0.67 7.73 18.96
N VAL A 684 -0.25 7.59 17.71
CA VAL A 684 0.35 6.35 17.23
C VAL A 684 1.86 6.42 17.45
N LEU A 685 2.42 5.37 18.06
CA LEU A 685 3.87 5.18 18.15
C LEU A 685 4.37 4.45 16.89
N ASN A 686 4.79 5.21 15.87
CA ASN A 686 5.19 4.67 14.56
C ASN A 686 6.49 3.86 14.61
N CYS A 687 7.46 4.27 15.42
CA CYS A 687 8.76 3.58 15.47
C CYS A 687 9.33 3.56 16.88
N VAL A 688 10.13 2.54 17.18
CA VAL A 688 10.81 2.39 18.46
C VAL A 688 12.29 2.07 18.23
N ALA A 689 13.18 2.80 18.90
CA ALA A 689 14.60 2.50 19.00
C ALA A 689 14.98 2.24 20.45
N VAL A 690 15.78 1.22 20.69
CA VAL A 690 16.27 0.86 22.04
C VAL A 690 17.79 0.95 22.01
N SER A 691 18.40 1.64 22.99
CA SER A 691 19.85 1.65 23.11
C SER A 691 20.38 0.25 23.43
N SER A 692 21.60 -0.06 23.01
CA SER A 692 22.26 -1.36 23.21
C SER A 692 22.24 -1.83 24.67
N ASP A 693 22.45 -0.91 25.62
CA ASP A 693 22.42 -1.12 27.07
C ASP A 693 21.00 -1.06 27.71
N SER A 694 19.99 -0.86 26.86
CA SER A 694 18.59 -0.63 27.21
C SER A 694 18.37 0.55 28.19
N LYS A 695 19.32 1.47 28.31
CA LYS A 695 19.19 2.65 29.18
C LYS A 695 18.17 3.65 28.64
N PHE A 696 18.06 3.78 27.31
CA PHE A 696 17.12 4.67 26.65
C PHE A 696 16.24 3.90 25.67
N VAL A 697 14.95 4.26 25.65
CA VAL A 697 14.02 3.91 24.59
C VAL A 697 13.53 5.20 23.95
N VAL A 698 13.53 5.27 22.63
CA VAL A 698 13.05 6.44 21.88
C VAL A 698 11.91 6.00 20.99
N THR A 699 10.84 6.78 20.95
CA THR A 699 9.69 6.50 20.09
C THR A 699 9.37 7.71 19.22
N GLY A 700 9.18 7.50 17.92
CA GLY A 700 8.64 8.51 17.01
C GLY A 700 7.13 8.34 16.85
N THR A 701 6.39 9.44 16.73
CA THR A 701 4.92 9.42 16.66
C THR A 701 4.35 10.00 15.38
N ASP A 702 3.06 9.78 15.16
CA ASP A 702 2.30 10.38 14.07
C ASP A 702 1.99 11.88 14.26
N ASN A 703 2.11 12.39 15.48
CA ASN A 703 1.85 13.78 15.85
C ASN A 703 3.13 14.62 16.11
N ASN A 704 4.20 14.31 15.38
CA ASN A 704 5.46 15.07 15.39
C ASN A 704 6.19 15.07 16.74
N LEU A 705 5.99 14.05 17.58
CA LEU A 705 6.71 13.91 18.85
C LEU A 705 7.80 12.83 18.72
N VAL A 706 8.97 13.17 19.26
CA VAL A 706 10.00 12.22 19.62
C VAL A 706 9.99 12.10 21.14
N CYS A 707 9.62 10.93 21.64
CA CYS A 707 9.53 10.65 23.07
C CYS A 707 10.77 9.89 23.52
N ILE A 708 11.42 10.35 24.59
CA ILE A 708 12.60 9.74 25.16
C ILE A 708 12.25 9.21 26.54
N TRP A 709 12.43 7.90 26.70
CA TRP A 709 12.19 7.14 27.92
C TRP A 709 13.54 6.71 28.49
N LYS A 710 13.76 6.92 29.78
CA LYS A 710 15.02 6.60 30.45
C LYS A 710 14.79 5.58 31.56
N ARG A 711 15.56 4.50 31.55
CA ARG A 711 15.52 3.46 32.58
C ARG A 711 15.82 4.06 33.96
N THR A 712 15.01 3.73 34.96
CA THR A 712 15.17 4.16 36.35
C THR A 712 15.97 3.20 37.22
#